data_AF-A0A9J7AZC7-F1
#
_entry.id   AF-A0A9J7AZC7-F1
#
_cell.length_a   1.000
_cell.length_b   1.000
_cell.length_c   1.000
_cell.angle_alpha   90.00
_cell.angle_beta   90.00
_cell.angle_gamma   90.00
#
_symmetry.space_group_name_H-M   'P 1'
#
loop_
_entity.id
_entity.type
_entity.pdbx_description
1 polymer ?
#
loop_
_entity_poly.entity_id
_entity_poly.type
_entity_poly.pdbx_seq_one_letter_code
_entity_poly.pdbx_strand_id
1 'polypeptide(L)'
;MAEWEGRRVVGEQSKKNQIDQATKDKVVKTAFAAWRERPEDLDAAAVVELWEAMWEAADFSWEGLADAGWGRKDGPNAAQVLKRWRAPADFPGGGETHGEGEIAWKEATLQDYWRWSLGYEGDERGTRRLSDNELRIADLLLKAPDGTLWHRLHLRPDASLDLDGSATELRNAEPGDGADKSGFGGGSLSHVLLARLAVGFEAGGNGPDGALRLIGARAKGLGDVLRNYSESYVEGPDDRPRIYLDARLAALRFFDVHGAHFHGTTEFASARFHGVARFDGTQFHGLSWFAGAHFHSAAEFASAHFHGTTEFASARFHSLARFDTAQFHGQAGFGGAHFDGAALFANVQFHRAARFAGAHFHGTAEFGGAHFHGLARFVGAQLHGAAWFGGALFHGATWFGGAHFHGGAKFDGAHFHGFAGFNDVEFWNKADAGPVGFRTAQFFELADFSRCRLPNQPARIQGAFETARFMGEARFRSPDFTAFAAFDGAVFKGKLLLAAARTEREEQSRFDAVLRATKAAVKADGGYSGNERGANNRFAALEGGLRVLKTAMEAEKDHMQEHRFFRFELQAKRRRPSVSRLEKVASWSYGLLSDYGNSMGRPLAALGLSVLLLWVVYWGWGLSLDPSFLGVEKERTALEFSIRNVVQPFSPWTATTRSTLFELDIVKIVSCGKPAETACPSNGGFGWLAFRLLATLQSVFSLLLAFLFALALRKKFQIS
;
A
#
# COMPACT_ATOMS: atom_id res chain seq x y z
N MET A 1 -18.88 -6.95 44.26
CA MET A 1 -19.03 -8.40 44.45
C MET A 1 -18.55 -9.12 43.19
N ALA A 2 -17.25 -9.03 42.89
CA ALA A 2 -16.59 -9.89 41.91
C ALA A 2 -15.53 -10.66 42.72
N GLU A 3 -15.99 -11.63 43.49
CA GLU A 3 -15.10 -12.53 44.20
C GLU A 3 -14.40 -13.41 43.16
N TRP A 4 -13.13 -13.11 42.92
CA TRP A 4 -12.06 -14.08 42.66
C TRP A 4 -12.42 -15.28 41.74
N GLU A 5 -12.31 -15.12 40.41
CA GLU A 5 -12.36 -16.25 39.46
C GLU A 5 -11.21 -17.27 39.70
N GLY A 6 -10.09 -16.83 40.31
CA GLY A 6 -8.93 -17.68 40.61
C GLY A 6 -9.21 -18.85 41.57
N ARG A 7 -10.17 -18.73 42.50
CA ARG A 7 -10.50 -19.80 43.48
C ARG A 7 -11.18 -20.95 42.77
N ARG A 8 -12.00 -20.62 41.77
CA ARG A 8 -12.66 -21.59 40.90
C ARG A 8 -11.65 -22.32 40.03
N VAL A 9 -10.72 -21.60 39.40
CA VAL A 9 -9.69 -22.20 38.53
C VAL A 9 -8.78 -23.13 39.33
N VAL A 10 -8.27 -22.68 40.47
CA VAL A 10 -7.41 -23.50 41.34
C VAL A 10 -8.16 -24.75 41.84
N GLY A 11 -9.45 -24.61 42.19
CA GLY A 11 -10.30 -25.74 42.58
C GLY A 11 -10.61 -26.71 41.44
N GLU A 12 -10.78 -26.23 40.21
CA GLU A 12 -10.94 -27.07 39.02
C GLU A 12 -9.62 -27.79 38.66
N GLN A 13 -8.48 -27.12 38.80
CA GLN A 13 -7.15 -27.68 38.52
C GLN A 13 -6.78 -28.77 39.53
N SER A 14 -7.08 -28.56 40.82
CA SER A 14 -6.94 -29.60 41.86
C SER A 14 -7.75 -30.87 41.52
N LYS A 15 -8.99 -30.72 41.04
CA LYS A 15 -9.82 -31.85 40.62
C LYS A 15 -9.25 -32.59 39.40
N LYS A 16 -8.74 -31.86 38.41
CA LYS A 16 -8.14 -32.45 37.19
C LYS A 16 -6.83 -33.18 37.47
N ASN A 17 -6.04 -32.71 38.43
CA ASN A 17 -4.77 -33.33 38.81
C ASN A 17 -4.93 -34.66 39.58
N GLN A 18 -6.15 -35.15 39.82
CA GLN A 18 -6.42 -36.44 40.47
C GLN A 18 -6.31 -37.67 39.54
N ILE A 19 -5.92 -37.47 38.27
CA ILE A 19 -5.65 -38.58 37.35
C ILE A 19 -4.53 -39.49 37.91
N ASP A 20 -4.61 -40.79 37.65
CA ASP A 20 -3.61 -41.77 38.07
C ASP A 20 -2.22 -41.48 37.45
N GLN A 21 -1.17 -41.85 38.18
CA GLN A 21 0.21 -41.53 37.80
C GLN A 21 0.64 -42.19 36.49
N ALA A 22 0.12 -43.37 36.14
CA ALA A 22 0.49 -44.08 34.93
C ALA A 22 -0.05 -43.40 33.66
N THR A 23 -1.28 -42.88 33.73
CA THR A 23 -1.87 -42.05 32.66
C THR A 23 -1.09 -40.75 32.48
N LYS A 24 -0.71 -40.08 33.58
CA LYS A 24 0.12 -38.86 33.54
C LYS A 24 1.47 -39.11 32.87
N ASP A 25 2.16 -40.18 33.27
CA ASP A 25 3.45 -40.57 32.70
C ASP A 25 3.36 -40.85 31.19
N LYS A 26 2.28 -41.47 30.72
CA LYS A 26 2.08 -41.75 29.29
C LYS A 26 1.93 -40.46 28.47
N VAL A 27 1.06 -39.55 28.91
CA VAL A 27 0.81 -38.27 28.23
C VAL A 27 2.08 -37.41 28.19
N VAL A 28 2.76 -37.25 29.33
CA VAL A 28 4.00 -36.46 29.39
C VAL A 28 5.11 -37.10 28.57
N LYS A 29 5.28 -38.43 28.59
CA LYS A 29 6.32 -39.09 27.77
C LYS A 29 6.07 -38.92 26.27
N THR A 30 4.83 -39.07 25.81
CA THR A 30 4.48 -38.88 24.39
C THR A 30 4.68 -37.43 23.96
N ALA A 31 4.22 -36.48 24.77
CA ALA A 31 4.36 -35.06 24.50
C ALA A 31 5.83 -34.60 24.53
N PHE A 32 6.60 -35.05 25.53
CA PHE A 32 8.02 -34.69 25.67
C PHE A 32 8.90 -35.32 24.59
N ALA A 33 8.58 -36.55 24.13
CA ALA A 33 9.26 -37.17 22.99
C ALA A 33 9.02 -36.36 21.70
N ALA A 34 7.77 -35.96 21.45
CA ALA A 34 7.44 -35.12 20.29
C ALA A 34 8.08 -33.71 20.37
N TRP A 35 8.15 -33.11 21.56
CA TRP A 35 8.79 -31.79 21.75
C TRP A 35 10.32 -31.83 21.65
N ARG A 36 10.98 -32.91 22.12
CA ARG A 36 12.44 -33.02 22.19
C ARG A 36 13.10 -33.36 20.85
N GLU A 37 12.39 -34.01 19.93
CA GLU A 37 13.00 -34.45 18.67
C GLU A 37 13.12 -33.30 17.66
N ARG A 38 12.04 -32.56 17.36
CA ARG A 38 12.04 -31.41 16.43
C ARG A 38 10.88 -30.42 16.73
N PRO A 39 11.05 -29.49 17.67
CA PRO A 39 9.98 -28.55 18.02
C PRO A 39 9.66 -27.57 16.89
N GLU A 40 10.59 -27.31 15.97
CA GLU A 40 10.36 -26.55 14.74
C GLU A 40 9.42 -27.23 13.71
N ASP A 41 9.22 -28.55 13.80
CA ASP A 41 8.39 -29.32 12.87
C ASP A 41 6.92 -29.43 13.33
N LEU A 42 6.60 -28.97 14.54
CA LEU A 42 5.24 -28.98 15.10
C LEU A 42 4.47 -27.71 14.68
N ASP A 43 3.27 -27.88 14.13
CA ASP A 43 2.39 -26.74 13.86
C ASP A 43 1.84 -26.12 15.16
N ALA A 44 1.36 -24.87 15.08
CA ALA A 44 0.92 -24.12 16.25
C ALA A 44 -0.28 -24.78 16.99
N ALA A 45 -1.09 -25.60 16.31
CA ALA A 45 -2.19 -26.31 16.94
C ALA A 45 -1.68 -27.54 17.72
N ALA A 46 -0.78 -28.31 17.13
CA ALA A 46 -0.13 -29.45 17.78
C ALA A 46 0.67 -29.02 19.01
N VAL A 47 1.36 -27.87 18.97
CA VAL A 47 2.08 -27.34 20.15
C VAL A 47 1.11 -26.96 21.28
N VAL A 48 -0.04 -26.36 20.95
CA VAL A 48 -1.06 -26.00 21.96
C VAL A 48 -1.70 -27.24 22.57
N GLU A 49 -2.11 -28.21 21.75
CA GLU A 49 -2.69 -29.47 22.25
C GLU A 49 -1.68 -30.25 23.11
N LEU A 50 -0.41 -30.26 22.69
CA LEU A 50 0.66 -30.94 23.41
C LEU A 50 1.00 -30.23 24.73
N TRP A 51 1.03 -28.89 24.73
CA TRP A 51 1.21 -28.09 25.93
C TRP A 51 0.04 -28.26 26.90
N GLU A 52 -1.21 -28.18 26.43
CA GLU A 52 -2.40 -28.40 27.25
C GLU A 52 -2.43 -29.81 27.83
N ALA A 53 -2.09 -30.83 27.04
CA ALA A 53 -2.02 -32.22 27.50
C ALA A 53 -0.92 -32.42 28.57
N MET A 54 0.27 -31.82 28.40
CA MET A 54 1.32 -31.84 29.42
C MET A 54 0.90 -31.10 30.68
N TRP A 55 0.25 -29.95 30.52
CA TRP A 55 -0.19 -29.10 31.62
C TRP A 55 -1.29 -29.74 32.47
N GLU A 56 -2.24 -30.43 31.83
CA GLU A 56 -3.29 -31.19 32.52
C GLU A 56 -2.76 -32.47 33.18
N ALA A 57 -1.63 -33.03 32.70
CA ALA A 57 -1.03 -34.24 33.25
C ALA A 57 -0.06 -33.97 34.42
N ALA A 58 0.65 -32.84 34.43
CA ALA A 58 1.66 -32.55 35.44
C ALA A 58 1.09 -31.77 36.65
N ASP A 59 1.54 -32.11 37.87
CA ASP A 59 1.02 -31.45 39.08
C ASP A 59 1.74 -30.14 39.40
N PHE A 60 1.31 -29.04 38.78
CA PHE A 60 1.91 -27.72 38.98
C PHE A 60 1.52 -27.04 40.30
N SER A 61 0.91 -27.76 41.24
CA SER A 61 0.78 -27.30 42.62
C SER A 61 2.17 -26.96 43.19
N TRP A 62 2.21 -26.07 44.17
CA TRP A 62 3.47 -25.68 44.82
C TRP A 62 4.21 -26.89 45.38
N GLU A 63 3.48 -27.87 45.89
CA GLU A 63 4.02 -29.15 46.38
C GLU A 63 4.48 -30.05 45.22
N GLY A 64 3.72 -30.12 44.13
CA GLY A 64 4.13 -30.86 42.92
C GLY A 64 5.31 -30.22 42.17
N LEU A 65 5.61 -28.93 42.39
CA LEU A 65 6.88 -28.32 41.99
C LEU A 65 8.07 -28.80 42.83
N ALA A 66 7.83 -29.22 44.08
CA ALA A 66 8.82 -29.80 45.00
C ALA A 66 9.10 -31.28 44.70
N ASP A 67 8.07 -31.98 44.26
CA ASP A 67 8.06 -33.44 44.12
C ASP A 67 8.88 -33.95 42.90
N ALA A 68 9.51 -33.03 42.18
CA ALA A 68 10.36 -33.31 41.03
C ALA A 68 11.73 -33.91 41.45
N GLY A 69 11.74 -35.19 41.86
CA GLY A 69 12.99 -35.91 42.17
C GLY A 69 13.83 -36.21 40.92
N TRP A 70 15.15 -36.37 41.05
CA TRP A 70 16.11 -36.54 39.93
C TRP A 70 16.31 -37.98 39.40
N GLY A 71 15.59 -38.96 39.95
CA GLY A 71 15.73 -40.39 39.62
C GLY A 71 15.63 -40.74 38.13
N ARG A 72 16.34 -41.81 37.73
CA ARG A 72 16.38 -42.37 36.35
C ARG A 72 14.98 -42.69 35.82
N LYS A 73 14.86 -42.67 34.48
CA LYS A 73 13.68 -42.71 33.57
C LYS A 73 12.39 -43.47 33.96
N ASP A 74 12.41 -44.28 35.02
CA ASP A 74 11.33 -45.19 35.45
C ASP A 74 10.90 -45.00 36.91
N GLY A 75 11.32 -43.91 37.57
CA GLY A 75 10.88 -43.57 38.94
C GLY A 75 9.42 -43.06 39.00
N PRO A 76 8.79 -43.07 40.19
CA PRO A 76 7.36 -42.73 40.38
C PRO A 76 6.96 -41.33 39.92
N ASN A 77 7.92 -40.41 39.74
CA ASN A 77 7.68 -39.01 39.36
C ASN A 77 8.31 -38.65 38.00
N ALA A 78 8.47 -39.62 37.08
CA ALA A 78 9.05 -39.39 35.76
C ALA A 78 8.27 -38.35 34.91
N ALA A 79 6.95 -38.22 35.10
CA ALA A 79 6.15 -37.13 34.52
C ALA A 79 6.57 -35.71 34.97
N GLN A 80 7.30 -35.55 36.08
CA GLN A 80 7.67 -34.25 36.62
C GLN A 80 9.07 -33.77 36.18
N VAL A 81 9.72 -34.45 35.22
CA VAL A 81 11.11 -34.14 34.77
C VAL A 81 11.28 -32.68 34.30
N LEU A 82 10.24 -32.08 33.75
CA LEU A 82 10.24 -30.67 33.31
C LEU A 82 10.36 -29.65 34.45
N LYS A 83 10.21 -30.09 35.72
CA LYS A 83 10.31 -29.25 36.92
C LYS A 83 11.68 -29.37 37.60
N ARG A 84 12.72 -29.74 36.86
CA ARG A 84 14.10 -29.89 37.33
C ARG A 84 14.99 -28.79 36.77
N TRP A 85 15.97 -28.35 37.54
CA TRP A 85 16.94 -27.33 37.15
C TRP A 85 18.33 -27.65 37.72
N ARG A 86 19.36 -27.52 36.87
CA ARG A 86 20.77 -27.47 37.27
C ARG A 86 21.13 -26.10 37.87
N ALA A 87 21.07 -25.99 39.18
CA ALA A 87 21.45 -24.78 39.89
C ALA A 87 22.98 -24.60 39.92
N PRO A 88 23.50 -23.38 40.09
CA PRO A 88 24.92 -23.15 40.35
C PRO A 88 25.45 -23.96 41.55
N ALA A 89 26.76 -24.27 41.56
CA ALA A 89 27.36 -25.05 42.65
C ALA A 89 27.19 -24.40 44.04
N ASP A 90 27.15 -23.08 44.09
CA ASP A 90 26.94 -22.26 45.31
C ASP A 90 25.47 -22.11 45.71
N PHE A 91 24.54 -22.73 44.98
CA PHE A 91 23.11 -22.72 45.31
C PHE A 91 22.87 -23.22 46.75
N PRO A 92 22.09 -22.50 47.60
CA PRO A 92 21.88 -22.83 49.01
C PRO A 92 20.94 -24.03 49.26
N GLY A 93 20.48 -24.71 48.21
CA GLY A 93 19.71 -25.95 48.31
C GLY A 93 20.56 -27.17 48.66
N GLY A 94 19.88 -28.20 49.15
CA GLY A 94 20.48 -29.46 49.61
C GLY A 94 20.60 -30.56 48.56
N GLY A 95 20.53 -30.22 47.26
CA GLY A 95 20.65 -31.20 46.18
C GLY A 95 22.08 -31.66 45.92
N GLU A 96 22.21 -32.80 45.25
CA GLU A 96 23.51 -33.37 44.89
C GLU A 96 24.27 -32.43 43.94
N THR A 97 25.58 -32.26 44.18
CA THR A 97 26.45 -31.47 43.32
C THR A 97 27.14 -32.40 42.33
N HIS A 98 27.11 -32.07 41.05
CA HIS A 98 27.73 -32.81 39.96
C HIS A 98 28.80 -31.96 39.28
N GLY A 99 29.90 -32.60 38.89
CA GLY A 99 31.05 -31.94 38.29
C GLY A 99 32.01 -31.32 39.31
N GLU A 100 33.11 -30.76 38.83
CA GLU A 100 34.17 -30.13 39.64
C GLU A 100 34.58 -28.78 39.02
N GLY A 101 34.96 -27.81 39.87
CA GLY A 101 35.41 -26.48 39.41
C GLY A 101 34.29 -25.62 38.84
N GLU A 102 34.58 -24.82 37.81
CA GLU A 102 33.65 -23.85 37.19
C GLU A 102 32.47 -24.48 36.44
N ILE A 103 32.51 -25.80 36.20
CA ILE A 103 31.41 -26.56 35.56
C ILE A 103 30.55 -27.33 36.56
N ALA A 104 30.81 -27.19 37.87
CA ALA A 104 30.03 -27.83 38.91
C ALA A 104 28.62 -27.22 39.02
N TRP A 105 27.61 -28.07 39.24
CA TRP A 105 26.20 -27.65 39.36
C TRP A 105 25.46 -28.53 40.36
N LYS A 106 24.40 -28.00 40.96
CA LYS A 106 23.52 -28.70 41.92
C LYS A 106 22.20 -29.10 41.31
N GLU A 107 21.70 -30.27 41.70
CA GLU A 107 20.32 -30.68 41.44
C GLU A 107 19.34 -29.80 42.23
N ALA A 108 18.40 -29.16 41.54
CA ALA A 108 17.34 -28.37 42.17
C ALA A 108 15.99 -28.63 41.51
N THR A 109 14.92 -28.45 42.28
CA THR A 109 13.55 -28.46 41.77
C THR A 109 13.17 -27.07 41.26
N LEU A 110 12.10 -26.98 40.47
CA LEU A 110 11.55 -25.69 40.06
C LEU A 110 11.02 -24.91 41.28
N GLN A 111 10.55 -25.59 42.33
CA GLN A 111 10.19 -24.94 43.58
C GLN A 111 11.43 -24.34 44.29
N ASP A 112 12.54 -25.08 44.32
CA ASP A 112 13.83 -24.60 44.82
C ASP A 112 14.34 -23.41 44.04
N TYR A 113 14.15 -23.43 42.70
CA TYR A 113 14.35 -22.25 41.87
C TYR A 113 13.54 -21.10 42.44
N TRP A 114 12.21 -21.19 42.53
CA TRP A 114 11.34 -20.08 42.97
C TRP A 114 11.57 -19.60 44.41
N ARG A 115 12.10 -20.47 45.29
CA ARG A 115 12.53 -20.06 46.63
C ARG A 115 13.87 -19.33 46.64
N TRP A 116 14.71 -19.46 45.62
CA TRP A 116 16.02 -18.82 45.63
C TRP A 116 15.90 -17.29 45.76
N SER A 117 16.56 -16.74 46.77
CA SER A 117 16.34 -15.37 47.24
C SER A 117 16.91 -14.28 46.36
N LEU A 118 17.70 -14.58 45.32
CA LEU A 118 18.36 -13.63 44.40
C LEU A 118 17.85 -12.19 44.60
N GLY A 119 18.54 -11.35 45.38
CA GLY A 119 18.16 -9.93 45.56
C GLY A 119 16.92 -9.62 46.43
N TYR A 120 16.47 -10.51 47.30
CA TYR A 120 15.44 -10.25 48.32
C TYR A 120 16.05 -9.53 49.53
N GLU A 121 15.29 -8.63 50.16
CA GLU A 121 15.72 -7.77 51.29
C GLU A 121 16.71 -8.48 52.24
N GLY A 122 17.91 -7.89 52.34
CA GLY A 122 18.99 -8.35 53.22
C GLY A 122 19.93 -9.42 52.65
N ASP A 123 19.77 -9.87 51.41
CA ASP A 123 20.61 -10.90 50.78
C ASP A 123 20.99 -10.57 49.32
N GLU A 124 21.93 -9.64 49.18
CA GLU A 124 22.44 -9.15 47.88
C GLU A 124 23.11 -10.24 47.03
N ARG A 125 23.49 -11.38 47.63
CA ARG A 125 24.18 -12.48 46.93
C ARG A 125 23.29 -13.68 46.62
N GLY A 126 22.00 -13.65 46.96
CA GLY A 126 21.12 -14.79 46.76
C GLY A 126 21.58 -16.03 47.54
N THR A 127 22.08 -15.88 48.76
CA THR A 127 22.65 -16.98 49.54
C THR A 127 21.63 -17.76 50.35
N ARG A 128 20.34 -17.39 50.31
CA ARG A 128 19.26 -18.08 51.06
C ARG A 128 18.09 -18.53 50.20
N ARG A 129 17.20 -19.33 50.80
CA ARG A 129 15.89 -19.68 50.24
C ARG A 129 14.79 -18.98 51.02
N LEU A 130 13.80 -18.47 50.30
CA LEU A 130 12.61 -17.83 50.83
C LEU A 130 11.61 -18.88 51.32
N SER A 131 10.96 -18.56 52.41
CA SER A 131 9.87 -19.34 52.99
C SER A 131 8.57 -19.16 52.18
N ASP A 132 7.65 -20.12 52.33
CA ASP A 132 6.33 -20.03 51.70
C ASP A 132 5.54 -18.80 52.18
N ASN A 133 5.76 -18.36 53.42
CA ASN A 133 5.14 -17.15 53.94
C ASN A 133 5.71 -15.89 53.27
N GLU A 134 7.03 -15.81 53.08
CA GLU A 134 7.66 -14.71 52.32
C GLU A 134 7.15 -14.66 50.88
N LEU A 135 7.03 -15.80 50.20
CA LEU A 135 6.49 -15.87 48.84
C LEU A 135 5.00 -15.54 48.74
N ARG A 136 4.21 -15.88 49.78
CA ARG A 136 2.79 -15.52 49.88
C ARG A 136 2.60 -14.03 50.18
N ILE A 137 3.42 -13.45 51.06
CA ILE A 137 3.46 -12.00 51.32
C ILE A 137 3.84 -11.26 50.03
N ALA A 138 4.75 -11.85 49.25
CA ALA A 138 5.17 -11.34 47.95
C ALA A 138 4.19 -11.66 46.79
N ASP A 139 3.00 -12.18 47.12
CA ASP A 139 1.88 -12.47 46.21
C ASP A 139 2.20 -13.43 45.03
N LEU A 140 3.19 -14.31 45.25
CA LEU A 140 3.60 -15.34 44.29
C LEU A 140 2.94 -16.71 44.53
N LEU A 141 2.45 -16.95 45.75
CA LEU A 141 1.75 -18.18 46.12
C LEU A 141 0.29 -17.90 46.44
N LEU A 142 -0.59 -18.68 45.81
CA LEU A 142 -2.03 -18.67 46.04
C LEU A 142 -2.44 -19.93 46.81
N LYS A 143 -3.44 -19.81 47.68
CA LYS A 143 -4.02 -20.95 48.41
C LYS A 143 -5.38 -21.32 47.84
N ALA A 144 -5.52 -22.57 47.43
CA ALA A 144 -6.75 -23.20 46.98
C ALA A 144 -7.79 -23.33 48.11
N PRO A 145 -9.09 -23.48 47.77
CA PRO A 145 -10.13 -23.79 48.77
C PRO A 145 -9.87 -25.09 49.56
N ASP A 146 -9.19 -26.07 48.95
CA ASP A 146 -8.82 -27.35 49.56
C ASP A 146 -7.52 -27.29 50.38
N GLY A 147 -6.87 -26.13 50.46
CA GLY A 147 -5.64 -25.91 51.21
C GLY A 147 -4.36 -26.00 50.39
N THR A 148 -4.42 -26.51 49.15
CA THR A 148 -3.25 -26.66 48.26
C THR A 148 -2.67 -25.30 47.87
N LEU A 149 -1.34 -25.17 47.88
CA LEU A 149 -0.67 -23.96 47.40
C LEU A 149 -0.36 -24.06 45.91
N TRP A 150 -0.41 -22.93 45.22
CA TRP A 150 -0.14 -22.83 43.78
C TRP A 150 0.76 -21.65 43.49
N HIS A 151 1.76 -21.84 42.66
CA HIS A 151 2.56 -20.72 42.16
C HIS A 151 1.78 -19.95 41.10
N ARG A 152 1.76 -18.63 41.20
CA ARG A 152 0.94 -17.77 40.34
C ARG A 152 1.28 -17.85 38.85
N LEU A 153 2.55 -18.12 38.52
CA LEU A 153 3.01 -18.31 37.13
C LEU A 153 2.55 -19.65 36.52
N HIS A 154 2.30 -20.66 37.36
CA HIS A 154 1.99 -22.03 36.93
C HIS A 154 0.50 -22.35 37.02
N LEU A 155 -0.34 -21.32 36.90
CA LEU A 155 -1.79 -21.45 36.73
C LEU A 155 -2.13 -21.75 35.27
N ARG A 156 -3.22 -22.50 35.05
CA ARG A 156 -3.67 -22.93 33.72
C ARG A 156 -3.70 -21.77 32.71
N PRO A 157 -3.41 -22.02 31.41
CA PRO A 157 -3.53 -21.05 30.34
C PRO A 157 -4.90 -20.40 30.20
N ASP A 158 -5.91 -20.72 31.01
CA ASP A 158 -7.18 -20.02 31.08
C ASP A 158 -7.34 -19.02 32.24
N ALA A 159 -6.42 -19.06 33.21
CA ALA A 159 -6.38 -18.20 34.38
C ALA A 159 -5.92 -16.77 34.05
N SER A 160 -6.61 -15.74 34.56
CA SER A 160 -6.09 -14.37 34.52
C SER A 160 -5.09 -14.13 35.66
N LEU A 161 -3.92 -13.57 35.34
CA LEU A 161 -2.99 -12.97 36.31
C LEU A 161 -3.53 -11.59 36.75
N ASP A 162 -4.66 -11.54 37.46
CA ASP A 162 -5.22 -10.26 37.94
C ASP A 162 -4.38 -9.68 39.09
N LEU A 163 -3.45 -8.77 38.80
CA LEU A 163 -2.69 -8.02 39.82
C LEU A 163 -3.51 -6.97 40.59
N ASP A 164 -4.77 -6.77 40.25
CA ASP A 164 -5.60 -5.76 40.91
C ASP A 164 -6.84 -6.39 41.52
N GLY A 165 -6.81 -6.53 42.85
CA GLY A 165 -7.93 -7.06 43.61
C GLY A 165 -7.87 -6.74 45.10
N SER A 166 -7.50 -5.51 45.51
CA SER A 166 -8.00 -4.81 46.72
C SER A 166 -7.05 -3.72 47.23
N ALA A 167 -7.28 -2.47 46.81
CA ALA A 167 -6.79 -1.29 47.54
C ALA A 167 -7.75 -0.92 48.71
N THR A 168 -8.38 -1.90 49.38
CA THR A 168 -9.46 -1.62 50.35
C THR A 168 -9.34 -2.29 51.71
N GLU A 169 -8.34 -3.16 51.97
CA GLU A 169 -8.17 -3.75 53.31
C GLU A 169 -6.92 -3.30 54.08
N LEU A 170 -6.07 -2.42 53.50
CA LEU A 170 -4.94 -1.81 54.22
C LEU A 170 -5.27 -0.47 54.90
N ARG A 171 -6.56 -0.11 55.02
CA ARG A 171 -6.98 1.16 55.64
C ARG A 171 -7.44 1.08 57.10
N ASN A 172 -7.38 -0.09 57.74
CA ASN A 172 -7.84 -0.26 59.13
C ASN A 172 -6.77 -0.78 60.10
N ALA A 173 -5.48 -0.60 59.82
CA ALA A 173 -4.47 -0.65 60.87
C ALA A 173 -4.32 0.77 61.44
N GLU A 174 -4.85 1.01 62.63
CA GLU A 174 -4.63 2.25 63.37
C GLU A 174 -3.12 2.48 63.58
N PRO A 175 -2.65 3.74 63.51
CA PRO A 175 -1.24 4.06 63.63
C PRO A 175 -0.81 3.97 65.11
N GLY A 176 -0.08 2.91 65.45
CA GLY A 176 0.73 2.89 66.66
C GLY A 176 1.99 3.73 66.45
N ASP A 177 2.17 4.76 67.26
CA ASP A 177 3.31 5.68 67.24
C ASP A 177 4.65 4.94 67.31
N GLY A 178 5.52 5.22 66.33
CA GLY A 178 6.95 4.89 66.37
C GLY A 178 7.38 3.71 65.50
N ALA A 179 7.34 3.86 64.18
CA ALA A 179 8.18 3.07 63.28
C ALA A 179 8.54 3.86 62.02
N ASP A 180 9.79 3.72 61.62
CA ASP A 180 10.51 4.41 60.56
C ASP A 180 9.80 4.53 59.20
N LYS A 181 10.18 5.57 58.46
CA LYS A 181 9.81 5.81 57.06
C LYS A 181 10.49 4.82 56.07
N SER A 182 10.47 3.53 56.37
CA SER A 182 10.92 2.46 55.48
C SER A 182 10.05 1.23 55.69
N GLY A 183 8.95 1.12 54.95
CA GLY A 183 8.06 -0.02 55.12
C GLY A 183 6.80 0.07 54.28
N PHE A 184 6.84 -0.63 53.16
CA PHE A 184 5.71 -1.24 52.46
C PHE A 184 4.44 -0.39 52.25
N GLY A 185 4.39 0.26 51.09
CA GLY A 185 3.15 0.76 50.47
C GLY A 185 2.90 0.10 49.11
N GLY A 186 1.92 -0.80 49.05
CA GLY A 186 1.11 -1.08 47.85
C GLY A 186 1.74 -1.82 46.66
N GLY A 187 1.44 -3.12 46.55
CA GLY A 187 1.21 -3.82 45.26
C GLY A 187 2.33 -3.81 44.22
N SER A 188 3.42 -4.55 44.43
CA SER A 188 4.38 -4.87 43.36
C SER A 188 4.67 -6.37 43.36
N LEU A 189 4.57 -6.98 42.17
CA LEU A 189 5.17 -8.27 41.86
C LEU A 189 6.63 -8.26 42.34
N SER A 190 6.97 -9.30 43.07
CA SER A 190 8.08 -9.37 44.02
C SER A 190 9.47 -9.07 43.46
N HIS A 191 10.37 -8.64 44.35
CA HIS A 191 11.82 -8.54 44.12
C HIS A 191 12.42 -9.83 43.51
N VAL A 192 11.80 -10.98 43.79
CA VAL A 192 12.20 -12.30 43.28
C VAL A 192 11.98 -12.45 41.77
N LEU A 193 10.90 -11.89 41.23
CA LEU A 193 10.64 -11.89 39.79
C LEU A 193 11.58 -10.89 39.09
N LEU A 194 11.80 -9.72 39.69
CA LEU A 194 12.72 -8.68 39.20
C LEU A 194 14.17 -9.18 39.15
N ALA A 195 14.64 -9.82 40.21
CA ALA A 195 16.00 -10.37 40.24
C ALA A 195 16.20 -11.54 39.27
N ARG A 196 15.16 -12.32 38.95
CA ARG A 196 15.22 -13.37 37.92
C ARG A 196 15.25 -12.82 36.51
N LEU A 197 14.62 -11.66 36.28
CA LEU A 197 14.76 -10.90 35.03
C LEU A 197 16.17 -10.29 34.90
N ALA A 198 16.94 -10.21 36.00
CA ALA A 198 18.29 -9.66 36.05
C ALA A 198 19.41 -10.61 35.67
N VAL A 199 19.27 -11.89 36.04
CA VAL A 199 20.36 -12.84 35.80
C VAL A 199 20.28 -13.38 34.38
N GLY A 200 21.02 -12.73 33.48
CA GLY A 200 21.32 -13.29 32.16
C GLY A 200 22.20 -14.53 32.30
N PHE A 201 21.70 -15.69 31.90
CA PHE A 201 22.51 -16.91 31.80
C PHE A 201 22.78 -17.25 30.34
N GLU A 202 24.04 -17.58 30.05
CA GLU A 202 24.53 -17.99 28.74
C GLU A 202 23.74 -19.20 28.20
N ALA A 203 23.26 -19.10 26.96
CA ALA A 203 22.45 -20.10 26.26
C ALA A 203 23.20 -21.41 25.90
N GLY A 204 24.23 -21.80 26.66
CA GLY A 204 25.10 -22.94 26.38
C GLY A 204 25.06 -24.08 27.42
N GLY A 205 24.45 -23.88 28.59
CA GLY A 205 24.43 -24.86 29.68
C GLY A 205 23.01 -25.40 29.94
N ASN A 206 22.86 -26.72 30.07
CA ASN A 206 21.59 -27.46 30.26
C ASN A 206 20.78 -27.13 31.56
N GLY A 207 20.54 -25.86 31.89
CA GLY A 207 19.53 -25.39 32.85
C GLY A 207 18.34 -24.72 32.13
N PRO A 208 17.23 -24.36 32.81
CA PRO A 208 16.27 -23.41 32.29
C PRO A 208 17.03 -22.09 32.12
N ASP A 209 17.29 -21.76 30.85
CA ASP A 209 17.84 -20.50 30.39
C ASP A 209 17.20 -19.35 31.17
N GLY A 210 17.99 -18.34 31.59
CA GLY A 210 17.54 -17.12 32.29
C GLY A 210 16.58 -16.23 31.50
N ALA A 211 15.78 -16.80 30.60
CA ALA A 211 14.69 -16.20 29.87
C ALA A 211 13.37 -16.38 30.65
N LEU A 212 12.59 -15.30 30.76
CA LEU A 212 11.20 -15.43 31.19
C LEU A 212 10.41 -16.13 30.08
N ARG A 213 10.10 -17.41 30.28
CA ARG A 213 9.30 -18.22 29.35
C ARG A 213 7.84 -18.27 29.81
N LEU A 214 6.96 -17.70 29.01
CA LEU A 214 5.50 -17.66 29.17
C LEU A 214 4.82 -18.45 28.05
N ILE A 215 5.42 -19.54 27.61
CA ILE A 215 4.92 -20.32 26.47
C ILE A 215 3.54 -20.86 26.82
N GLY A 216 2.53 -20.48 26.04
CA GLY A 216 1.14 -20.90 26.25
C GLY A 216 0.50 -20.41 27.56
N ALA A 217 1.10 -19.45 28.28
CA ALA A 217 0.56 -18.94 29.55
C ALA A 217 -0.46 -17.81 29.34
N ARG A 218 -1.42 -17.62 30.27
CA ARG A 218 -2.22 -16.38 30.35
C ARG A 218 -1.64 -15.42 31.36
N ALA A 219 -1.34 -14.18 30.96
CA ALA A 219 -0.76 -13.17 31.86
C ALA A 219 -1.46 -11.80 31.77
N LYS A 220 -1.56 -11.10 32.92
CA LYS A 220 -2.00 -9.71 33.07
C LYS A 220 -1.04 -8.99 34.03
N GLY A 221 -0.83 -7.69 33.81
CA GLY A 221 0.03 -6.85 34.67
C GLY A 221 1.54 -7.13 34.57
N LEU A 222 1.94 -8.08 33.74
CA LEU A 222 3.35 -8.37 33.44
C LEU A 222 4.08 -7.16 32.85
N GLY A 223 3.37 -6.35 32.05
CA GLY A 223 3.96 -5.18 31.40
C GLY A 223 4.54 -4.18 32.40
N ASP A 224 3.83 -3.93 33.51
CA ASP A 224 4.28 -3.01 34.56
C ASP A 224 5.58 -3.47 35.21
N VAL A 225 5.74 -4.78 35.42
CA VAL A 225 6.99 -5.35 35.95
C VAL A 225 8.13 -5.17 34.96
N LEU A 226 7.92 -5.53 33.69
CA LEU A 226 8.96 -5.43 32.66
C LEU A 226 9.39 -3.97 32.45
N ARG A 227 8.43 -3.03 32.50
CA ARG A 227 8.68 -1.59 32.40
C ARG A 227 9.50 -1.07 33.57
N ASN A 228 9.01 -1.27 34.80
CA ASN A 228 9.72 -0.85 36.01
C ASN A 228 11.14 -1.44 36.05
N TYR A 229 11.28 -2.71 35.68
CA TYR A 229 12.57 -3.38 35.66
C TYR A 229 13.55 -2.76 34.65
N SER A 230 13.06 -2.42 33.46
CA SER A 230 13.89 -1.75 32.45
C SER A 230 14.31 -0.32 32.82
N GLU A 231 13.57 0.35 33.71
CA GLU A 231 13.89 1.69 34.23
C GLU A 231 14.88 1.65 35.42
N SER A 232 14.96 0.53 36.15
CA SER A 232 15.52 0.46 37.52
C SER A 232 17.01 0.07 37.63
N TYR A 233 17.82 0.14 36.56
CA TYR A 233 19.26 -0.15 36.68
C TYR A 233 20.08 0.78 35.78
N VAL A 234 20.61 1.86 36.38
CA VAL A 234 21.53 2.81 35.76
C VAL A 234 22.73 2.99 36.67
N GLU A 235 23.63 2.01 36.75
CA GLU A 235 25.03 2.25 37.11
C GLU A 235 25.94 1.24 36.38
N GLY A 236 26.52 1.66 35.24
CA GLY A 236 27.56 0.88 34.56
C GLY A 236 27.67 1.20 33.07
N PRO A 237 28.90 1.35 32.50
CA PRO A 237 29.10 1.61 31.07
C PRO A 237 28.60 0.47 30.15
N ASP A 238 28.46 -0.77 30.66
CA ASP A 238 28.03 -1.96 29.92
C ASP A 238 27.08 -2.91 30.69
N ASP A 239 26.64 -2.58 31.91
CA ASP A 239 25.93 -3.51 32.81
C ASP A 239 24.42 -3.22 32.94
N ARG A 240 23.73 -3.23 31.78
CA ARG A 240 22.27 -3.09 31.74
C ARG A 240 21.58 -4.45 31.81
N PRO A 241 20.41 -4.54 32.45
CA PRO A 241 19.69 -5.79 32.57
C PRO A 241 19.23 -6.30 31.21
N ARG A 242 19.65 -7.53 30.87
CA ARG A 242 19.27 -8.18 29.62
C ARG A 242 17.93 -8.88 29.78
N ILE A 243 16.84 -8.18 29.49
CA ILE A 243 15.51 -8.81 29.45
C ILE A 243 15.41 -9.71 28.22
N TYR A 244 15.33 -11.02 28.44
CA TYR A 244 14.94 -12.02 27.46
C TYR A 244 13.51 -12.49 27.75
N LEU A 245 12.63 -12.37 26.77
CA LEU A 245 11.22 -12.72 26.92
C LEU A 245 10.80 -13.70 25.83
N ASP A 246 10.29 -14.86 26.25
CA ASP A 246 9.68 -15.83 25.35
C ASP A 246 8.22 -16.05 25.73
N ALA A 247 7.33 -15.33 25.07
CA ALA A 247 5.88 -15.38 25.24
C ALA A 247 5.20 -16.00 24.01
N ARG A 248 5.84 -16.97 23.35
CA ARG A 248 5.23 -17.68 22.22
C ARG A 248 3.92 -18.34 22.65
N LEU A 249 2.89 -18.25 21.82
CA LEU A 249 1.55 -18.81 22.09
C LEU A 249 0.86 -18.27 23.37
N ALA A 250 1.45 -17.29 24.07
CA ALA A 250 0.89 -16.74 25.29
C ALA A 250 -0.39 -15.96 25.02
N ALA A 251 -1.33 -15.93 25.97
CA ALA A 251 -2.51 -15.07 25.92
C ALA A 251 -2.38 -13.92 26.94
N LEU A 252 -2.07 -12.72 26.44
CA LEU A 252 -1.74 -11.56 27.24
C LEU A 252 -2.91 -10.58 27.29
N ARG A 253 -3.32 -10.16 28.49
CA ARG A 253 -4.43 -9.22 28.70
C ARG A 253 -3.90 -7.94 29.35
N PHE A 254 -4.04 -6.81 28.65
CA PHE A 254 -3.46 -5.51 29.04
C PHE A 254 -1.93 -5.60 29.19
N PHE A 255 -1.24 -5.66 28.07
CA PHE A 255 0.22 -5.74 28.03
C PHE A 255 0.77 -4.34 27.76
N ASP A 256 1.36 -3.71 28.77
CA ASP A 256 1.89 -2.35 28.67
C ASP A 256 3.36 -2.30 29.06
N VAL A 257 4.23 -2.15 28.07
CA VAL A 257 5.68 -2.02 28.21
C VAL A 257 6.19 -0.74 27.55
N HIS A 258 5.37 0.32 27.52
CA HIS A 258 5.78 1.58 26.93
C HIS A 258 7.09 2.08 27.56
N GLY A 259 7.99 2.60 26.72
CA GLY A 259 9.31 3.07 27.12
C GLY A 259 10.27 1.98 27.60
N ALA A 260 9.86 0.71 27.66
CA ALA A 260 10.71 -0.35 28.19
C ALA A 260 11.90 -0.66 27.27
N HIS A 261 12.98 -1.16 27.87
CA HIS A 261 14.20 -1.55 27.15
C HIS A 261 14.42 -3.07 27.21
N PHE A 262 14.36 -3.73 26.05
CA PHE A 262 14.65 -5.16 25.87
C PHE A 262 16.01 -5.34 25.18
N HIS A 263 17.03 -5.75 25.94
CA HIS A 263 18.36 -5.99 25.37
C HIS A 263 18.53 -7.39 24.75
N GLY A 264 17.69 -8.35 25.14
CA GLY A 264 17.67 -9.71 24.58
C GLY A 264 16.67 -9.88 23.43
N THR A 265 16.62 -11.09 22.88
CA THR A 265 15.57 -11.49 21.95
C THR A 265 14.20 -11.49 22.65
N THR A 266 13.19 -10.96 21.98
CA THR A 266 11.79 -10.98 22.43
C THR A 266 10.94 -11.81 21.46
N GLU A 267 10.42 -12.94 21.94
CA GLU A 267 9.57 -13.85 21.19
C GLU A 267 8.10 -13.68 21.60
N PHE A 268 7.26 -13.30 20.66
CA PHE A 268 5.79 -13.22 20.76
C PHE A 268 5.13 -14.00 19.63
N ALA A 269 5.84 -14.96 19.01
CA ALA A 269 5.30 -15.70 17.88
C ALA A 269 4.00 -16.43 18.29
N SER A 270 2.94 -16.24 17.50
CA SER A 270 1.60 -16.76 17.77
C SER A 270 0.98 -16.35 19.12
N ALA A 271 1.52 -15.34 19.79
CA ALA A 271 0.93 -14.79 21.02
C ALA A 271 -0.41 -14.09 20.73
N ARG A 272 -1.33 -14.12 21.68
CA ARG A 272 -2.67 -13.52 21.61
C ARG A 272 -2.79 -12.39 22.61
N PHE A 273 -2.82 -11.16 22.14
CA PHE A 273 -3.10 -9.98 22.96
C PHE A 273 -4.61 -9.72 22.96
N HIS A 274 -5.27 -9.94 24.11
CA HIS A 274 -6.72 -9.77 24.25
C HIS A 274 -7.13 -8.35 24.65
N GLY A 275 -6.22 -7.60 25.29
CA GLY A 275 -6.39 -6.18 25.60
C GLY A 275 -5.49 -5.30 24.72
N VAL A 276 -5.48 -3.99 25.00
CA VAL A 276 -4.52 -3.07 24.38
C VAL A 276 -3.10 -3.57 24.66
N ALA A 277 -2.28 -3.66 23.61
CA ALA A 277 -0.89 -4.05 23.68
C ALA A 277 -0.04 -2.82 23.38
N ARG A 278 0.54 -2.22 24.42
CA ARG A 278 1.29 -0.98 24.35
C ARG A 278 2.79 -1.24 24.44
N PHE A 279 3.48 -0.85 23.39
CA PHE A 279 4.92 -0.89 23.15
C PHE A 279 5.42 0.50 22.70
N ASP A 280 4.67 1.56 22.97
CA ASP A 280 5.02 2.90 22.54
C ASP A 280 6.37 3.31 23.16
N GLY A 281 7.32 3.78 22.35
CA GLY A 281 8.65 4.18 22.83
C GLY A 281 9.56 3.02 23.28
N THR A 282 9.10 1.77 23.22
CA THR A 282 9.89 0.60 23.64
C THR A 282 11.12 0.43 22.77
N GLN A 283 12.26 0.08 23.38
CA GLN A 283 13.55 -0.17 22.73
C GLN A 283 13.83 -1.67 22.68
N PHE A 284 13.77 -2.26 21.50
CA PHE A 284 14.14 -3.65 21.25
C PHE A 284 15.55 -3.70 20.65
N HIS A 285 16.56 -3.99 21.46
CA HIS A 285 17.94 -4.10 20.97
C HIS A 285 18.24 -5.45 20.33
N GLY A 286 17.58 -6.52 20.76
CA GLY A 286 17.67 -7.87 20.19
C GLY A 286 16.71 -8.13 19.02
N LEU A 287 16.61 -9.40 18.63
CA LEU A 287 15.63 -9.85 17.63
C LEU A 287 14.22 -9.77 18.21
N SER A 288 13.23 -9.41 17.38
CA SER A 288 11.85 -9.21 17.82
C SER A 288 10.87 -10.01 16.95
N TRP A 289 10.27 -11.05 17.50
CA TRP A 289 9.48 -12.01 16.72
C TRP A 289 8.01 -11.97 17.11
N PHE A 290 7.19 -11.36 16.27
CA PHE A 290 5.73 -11.29 16.40
C PHE A 290 5.02 -12.14 15.32
N ALA A 291 5.73 -13.06 14.67
CA ALA A 291 5.21 -13.86 13.58
C ALA A 291 3.96 -14.64 14.01
N GLY A 292 2.86 -14.49 13.28
CA GLY A 292 1.57 -15.10 13.59
C GLY A 292 0.89 -14.58 14.86
N ALA A 293 1.37 -13.52 15.50
CA ALA A 293 0.73 -12.96 16.70
C ALA A 293 -0.65 -12.36 16.38
N HIS A 294 -1.60 -12.46 17.31
CA HIS A 294 -2.96 -11.92 17.21
C HIS A 294 -3.18 -10.78 18.21
N PHE A 295 -3.42 -9.58 17.71
CA PHE A 295 -3.80 -8.41 18.50
C PHE A 295 -5.30 -8.17 18.37
N HIS A 296 -6.08 -8.55 19.38
CA HIS A 296 -7.55 -8.44 19.35
C HIS A 296 -8.03 -7.01 19.61
N SER A 297 -7.24 -6.22 20.34
CA SER A 297 -7.47 -4.78 20.58
C SER A 297 -6.36 -3.96 19.90
N ALA A 298 -6.27 -2.67 20.22
CA ALA A 298 -5.22 -1.80 19.68
C ALA A 298 -3.82 -2.32 20.01
N ALA A 299 -2.94 -2.33 19.01
CA ALA A 299 -1.51 -2.60 19.13
C ALA A 299 -0.75 -1.29 18.88
N GLU A 300 -0.11 -0.77 19.92
CA GLU A 300 0.51 0.57 19.94
C GLU A 300 2.03 0.39 20.00
N PHE A 301 2.71 0.68 18.89
CA PHE A 301 4.17 0.65 18.72
C PHE A 301 4.71 2.03 18.30
N ALA A 302 3.99 3.12 18.63
CA ALA A 302 4.39 4.45 18.20
C ALA A 302 5.73 4.83 18.84
N SER A 303 6.64 5.38 18.05
CA SER A 303 8.01 5.71 18.47
C SER A 303 8.80 4.53 19.05
N ALA A 304 8.39 3.27 18.82
CA ALA A 304 9.19 2.11 19.21
C ALA A 304 10.46 2.03 18.34
N HIS A 305 11.55 1.56 18.92
CA HIS A 305 12.83 1.38 18.24
C HIS A 305 13.20 -0.09 18.20
N PHE A 306 13.36 -0.63 17.00
CA PHE A 306 13.79 -2.00 16.74
C PHE A 306 15.20 -1.97 16.15
N HIS A 307 16.20 -2.22 16.99
CA HIS A 307 17.59 -2.26 16.55
C HIS A 307 17.92 -3.57 15.82
N GLY A 308 17.34 -4.68 16.28
CA GLY A 308 17.44 -5.98 15.64
C GLY A 308 16.41 -6.21 14.53
N THR A 309 16.54 -7.35 13.84
CA THR A 309 15.52 -7.80 12.87
C THR A 309 14.19 -8.06 13.58
N THR A 310 13.11 -7.59 12.98
CA THR A 310 11.74 -7.69 13.50
C THR A 310 10.83 -8.38 12.48
N GLU A 311 10.03 -9.34 12.93
CA GLU A 311 9.09 -10.07 12.06
C GLU A 311 7.67 -10.03 12.60
N PHE A 312 6.75 -9.51 11.79
CA PHE A 312 5.30 -9.54 11.96
C PHE A 312 4.64 -10.40 10.88
N ALA A 313 5.37 -11.29 10.20
CA ALA A 313 4.83 -12.17 9.18
C ALA A 313 3.58 -12.91 9.68
N SER A 314 2.52 -12.89 8.88
CA SER A 314 1.23 -13.50 9.20
C SER A 314 0.60 -13.03 10.54
N ALA A 315 1.11 -11.96 11.17
CA ALA A 315 0.48 -11.38 12.34
C ALA A 315 -0.87 -10.77 11.97
N ARG A 316 -1.83 -10.82 12.90
CA ARG A 316 -3.18 -10.32 12.72
C ARG A 316 -3.51 -9.22 13.71
N PHE A 317 -3.82 -8.04 13.20
CA PHE A 317 -4.26 -6.88 13.96
C PHE A 317 -5.76 -6.69 13.73
N HIS A 318 -6.58 -7.08 14.70
CA HIS A 318 -8.04 -7.00 14.59
C HIS A 318 -8.59 -5.58 14.71
N SER A 319 -7.82 -4.67 15.32
CA SER A 319 -8.16 -3.27 15.54
C SER A 319 -7.04 -2.36 15.03
N LEU A 320 -6.89 -1.17 15.62
CA LEU A 320 -5.82 -0.22 15.31
C LEU A 320 -4.43 -0.85 15.51
N ALA A 321 -3.57 -0.77 14.49
CA ALA A 321 -2.16 -1.07 14.58
C ALA A 321 -1.37 0.22 14.33
N ARG A 322 -0.73 0.76 15.37
CA ARG A 322 -0.06 2.05 15.31
C ARG A 322 1.46 1.88 15.40
N PHE A 323 2.18 2.28 14.37
CA PHE A 323 3.64 2.28 14.23
C PHE A 323 4.18 3.68 13.88
N ASP A 324 3.37 4.73 14.12
CA ASP A 324 3.76 6.11 13.83
C ASP A 324 5.11 6.42 14.47
N THR A 325 5.99 7.09 13.72
CA THR A 325 7.34 7.48 14.15
C THR A 325 8.25 6.36 14.67
N ALA A 326 7.86 5.09 14.53
CA ALA A 326 8.70 3.95 14.91
C ALA A 326 9.96 3.87 14.02
N GLN A 327 11.03 3.31 14.56
CA GLN A 327 12.32 3.19 13.88
C GLN A 327 12.75 1.72 13.82
N PHE A 328 12.93 1.21 12.61
CA PHE A 328 13.44 -0.14 12.36
C PHE A 328 14.87 -0.03 11.82
N HIS A 329 15.87 -0.21 12.68
CA HIS A 329 17.27 -0.24 12.28
C HIS A 329 17.67 -1.61 11.67
N GLY A 330 17.00 -2.68 12.09
CA GLY A 330 17.08 -4.01 11.47
C GLY A 330 16.12 -4.20 10.29
N GLN A 331 16.08 -5.41 9.72
CA GLN A 331 15.07 -5.75 8.71
C GLN A 331 13.69 -5.81 9.38
N ALA A 332 12.66 -5.33 8.70
CA ALA A 332 11.28 -5.37 9.18
C ALA A 332 10.41 -6.19 8.23
N GLY A 333 9.89 -7.32 8.71
CA GLY A 333 8.97 -8.18 7.98
C GLY A 333 7.53 -8.00 8.44
N PHE A 334 6.61 -7.89 7.49
CA PHE A 334 5.15 -7.84 7.62
C PHE A 334 4.50 -8.72 6.54
N GLY A 335 5.22 -9.73 6.04
CA GLY A 335 4.78 -10.56 4.93
C GLY A 335 3.52 -11.35 5.30
N GLY A 336 2.45 -11.23 4.51
CA GLY A 336 1.18 -11.90 4.83
C GLY A 336 0.47 -11.39 6.10
N ALA A 337 0.93 -10.29 6.72
CA ALA A 337 0.26 -9.70 7.88
C ALA A 337 -1.15 -9.20 7.51
N HIS A 338 -2.09 -9.31 8.44
CA HIS A 338 -3.48 -8.90 8.27
C HIS A 338 -3.81 -7.74 9.21
N PHE A 339 -4.21 -6.60 8.64
CA PHE A 339 -4.66 -5.42 9.36
C PHE A 339 -6.16 -5.25 9.13
N ASP A 340 -6.98 -5.79 10.02
CA ASP A 340 -8.44 -5.70 9.96
C ASP A 340 -8.91 -4.26 10.28
N GLY A 341 -8.22 -3.58 11.20
CA GLY A 341 -8.37 -2.16 11.50
C GLY A 341 -7.39 -1.25 10.76
N ALA A 342 -7.32 0.02 11.15
CA ALA A 342 -6.39 0.98 10.56
C ALA A 342 -4.94 0.61 10.93
N ALA A 343 -4.04 0.69 9.95
CA ALA A 343 -2.60 0.47 10.11
C ALA A 343 -1.87 1.79 9.86
N LEU A 344 -1.39 2.41 10.93
CA LEU A 344 -0.73 3.72 10.90
C LEU A 344 0.78 3.52 10.96
N PHE A 345 1.47 3.95 9.92
CA PHE A 345 2.92 3.92 9.73
C PHE A 345 3.41 5.33 9.36
N ALA A 346 2.76 6.38 9.88
CA ALA A 346 3.11 7.75 9.51
C ALA A 346 4.50 8.11 10.06
N ASN A 347 5.35 8.68 9.22
CA ASN A 347 6.72 9.06 9.59
C ASN A 347 7.59 7.92 10.16
N VAL A 348 7.23 6.66 9.90
CA VAL A 348 8.05 5.50 10.27
C VAL A 348 9.38 5.51 9.51
N GLN A 349 10.46 5.05 10.12
CA GLN A 349 11.77 4.96 9.49
C GLN A 349 12.22 3.50 9.39
N PHE A 350 12.37 3.01 8.16
CA PHE A 350 12.97 1.71 7.88
C PHE A 350 14.39 1.89 7.35
N HIS A 351 15.40 1.66 8.20
CA HIS A 351 16.81 1.82 7.80
C HIS A 351 17.31 0.67 6.92
N ARG A 352 16.69 -0.51 7.03
CA ARG A 352 16.97 -1.69 6.20
C ARG A 352 15.71 -2.11 5.43
N ALA A 353 15.68 -3.35 4.92
CA ALA A 353 14.58 -3.83 4.10
C ALA A 353 13.27 -3.91 4.89
N ALA A 354 12.19 -3.36 4.34
CA ALA A 354 10.83 -3.45 4.83
C ALA A 354 9.99 -4.31 3.86
N ARG A 355 9.42 -5.41 4.35
CA ARG A 355 8.72 -6.41 3.52
C ARG A 355 7.25 -6.53 3.91
N PHE A 356 6.36 -6.01 3.08
CA PHE A 356 4.90 -6.11 3.17
C PHE A 356 4.32 -7.03 2.08
N ALA A 357 5.12 -7.99 1.58
CA ALA A 357 4.72 -8.86 0.49
C ALA A 357 3.49 -9.70 0.89
N GLY A 358 2.43 -9.66 0.09
CA GLY A 358 1.17 -10.35 0.38
C GLY A 358 0.44 -9.87 1.64
N ALA A 359 0.79 -8.72 2.22
CA ALA A 359 0.07 -8.18 3.37
C ALA A 359 -1.35 -7.71 2.98
N HIS A 360 -2.29 -7.85 3.90
CA HIS A 360 -3.69 -7.48 3.74
C HIS A 360 -4.05 -6.30 4.65
N PHE A 361 -4.47 -5.18 4.07
CA PHE A 361 -4.95 -4.00 4.78
C PHE A 361 -6.44 -3.81 4.53
N HIS A 362 -7.28 -4.30 5.44
CA HIS A 362 -8.73 -4.10 5.38
C HIS A 362 -9.14 -2.70 5.82
N GLY A 363 -8.48 -2.17 6.86
CA GLY A 363 -8.60 -0.76 7.23
C GLY A 363 -7.67 0.15 6.41
N THR A 364 -7.67 1.44 6.76
CA THR A 364 -6.76 2.44 6.16
C THR A 364 -5.30 2.07 6.43
N ALA A 365 -4.46 2.13 5.40
CA ALA A 365 -3.02 1.95 5.49
C ALA A 365 -2.32 3.31 5.28
N GLU A 366 -1.76 3.89 6.32
CA GLU A 366 -1.15 5.22 6.29
C GLU A 366 0.37 5.12 6.40
N PHE A 367 1.08 5.39 5.32
CA PHE A 367 2.54 5.49 5.21
C PHE A 367 2.97 6.93 4.92
N GLY A 368 2.16 7.93 5.31
CA GLY A 368 2.44 9.34 5.05
C GLY A 368 3.75 9.78 5.69
N GLY A 369 4.66 10.39 4.93
CA GLY A 369 5.98 10.80 5.42
C GLY A 369 6.91 9.65 5.84
N ALA A 370 6.57 8.38 5.56
CA ALA A 370 7.42 7.24 5.90
C ALA A 370 8.75 7.28 5.12
N HIS A 371 9.86 6.90 5.76
CA HIS A 371 11.19 6.85 5.16
C HIS A 371 11.64 5.40 5.00
N PHE A 372 11.86 4.96 3.76
CA PHE A 372 12.41 3.67 3.41
C PHE A 372 13.85 3.86 2.91
N HIS A 373 14.83 3.78 3.82
CA HIS A 373 16.24 3.86 3.44
C HIS A 373 16.70 2.59 2.70
N GLY A 374 16.16 1.43 3.10
CA GLY A 374 16.38 0.15 2.43
C GLY A 374 15.33 -0.18 1.37
N LEU A 375 15.31 -1.46 0.97
CA LEU A 375 14.35 -2.01 0.01
C LEU A 375 12.93 -2.02 0.60
N ALA A 376 11.94 -1.53 -0.15
CA ALA A 376 10.53 -1.58 0.25
C ALA A 376 9.74 -2.53 -0.67
N ARG A 377 9.15 -3.59 -0.12
CA ARG A 377 8.45 -4.63 -0.93
C ARG A 377 7.00 -4.76 -0.52
N PHE A 378 6.09 -4.25 -1.35
CA PHE A 378 4.63 -4.39 -1.27
C PHE A 378 4.08 -5.35 -2.33
N VAL A 379 4.91 -6.26 -2.84
CA VAL A 379 4.55 -7.20 -3.92
C VAL A 379 3.34 -8.04 -3.52
N GLY A 380 2.29 -8.04 -4.34
CA GLY A 380 1.07 -8.80 -4.08
C GLY A 380 0.23 -8.31 -2.89
N ALA A 381 0.56 -7.18 -2.26
CA ALA A 381 -0.20 -6.64 -1.13
C ALA A 381 -1.63 -6.27 -1.54
N GLN A 382 -2.59 -6.51 -0.65
CA GLN A 382 -4.02 -6.24 -0.84
C GLN A 382 -4.43 -5.09 0.06
N LEU A 383 -4.65 -3.91 -0.50
CA LEU A 383 -5.05 -2.70 0.23
C LEU A 383 -6.54 -2.44 -0.03
N HIS A 384 -7.39 -3.02 0.80
CA HIS A 384 -8.84 -2.87 0.68
C HIS A 384 -9.32 -1.50 1.18
N GLY A 385 -8.75 -1.01 2.28
CA GLY A 385 -8.96 0.36 2.76
C GLY A 385 -8.21 1.40 1.93
N ALA A 386 -8.30 2.66 2.34
CA ALA A 386 -7.52 3.73 1.71
C ALA A 386 -6.03 3.57 2.02
N ALA A 387 -5.17 3.80 1.03
CA ALA A 387 -3.72 3.68 1.14
C ALA A 387 -3.06 5.04 0.90
N TRP A 388 -2.37 5.58 1.91
CA TRP A 388 -1.77 6.91 1.86
C TRP A 388 -0.26 6.83 1.98
N PHE A 389 0.47 7.07 0.90
CA PHE A 389 1.93 7.17 0.82
C PHE A 389 2.37 8.62 0.58
N GLY A 390 1.53 9.60 0.93
CA GLY A 390 1.81 11.01 0.64
C GLY A 390 3.07 11.48 1.36
N GLY A 391 3.98 12.14 0.64
CA GLY A 391 5.26 12.60 1.19
C GLY A 391 6.24 11.49 1.59
N ALA A 392 5.94 10.21 1.33
CA ALA A 392 6.84 9.11 1.65
C ALA A 392 8.15 9.20 0.85
N LEU A 393 9.27 8.88 1.50
CA LEU A 393 10.61 8.90 0.90
C LEU A 393 11.11 7.47 0.73
N PHE A 394 11.25 7.04 -0.52
CA PHE A 394 11.82 5.74 -0.88
C PHE A 394 13.24 5.95 -1.41
N HIS A 395 14.24 5.84 -0.52
CA HIS A 395 15.65 5.92 -0.93
C HIS A 395 16.11 4.65 -1.65
N GLY A 396 15.67 3.49 -1.17
CA GLY A 396 15.92 2.20 -1.81
C GLY A 396 14.92 1.87 -2.92
N ALA A 397 15.17 0.77 -3.61
CA ALA A 397 14.23 0.26 -4.61
C ALA A 397 12.92 -0.20 -3.96
N THR A 398 11.82 0.11 -4.62
CA THR A 398 10.45 -0.10 -4.15
C THR A 398 9.65 -0.92 -5.16
N TRP A 399 8.98 -1.97 -4.68
CA TRP A 399 8.17 -2.86 -5.51
C TRP A 399 6.75 -2.94 -4.98
N PHE A 400 5.80 -2.39 -5.74
CA PHE A 400 4.36 -2.62 -5.62
C PHE A 400 3.87 -3.71 -6.59
N GLY A 401 4.78 -4.44 -7.24
CA GLY A 401 4.44 -5.37 -8.31
C GLY A 401 3.28 -6.32 -7.96
N GLY A 402 2.20 -6.32 -8.75
CA GLY A 402 1.02 -7.15 -8.49
C GLY A 402 0.21 -6.77 -7.25
N ALA A 403 0.41 -5.60 -6.64
CA ALA A 403 -0.41 -5.12 -5.53
C ALA A 403 -1.80 -4.66 -6.03
N HIS A 404 -2.81 -4.82 -5.19
CA HIS A 404 -4.19 -4.44 -5.46
C HIS A 404 -4.65 -3.36 -4.50
N PHE A 405 -5.10 -2.23 -5.03
CA PHE A 405 -5.66 -1.12 -4.27
C PHE A 405 -7.17 -1.07 -4.52
N HIS A 406 -7.97 -1.59 -3.58
CA HIS A 406 -9.44 -1.54 -3.66
C HIS A 406 -10.00 -0.20 -3.17
N GLY A 407 -9.32 0.44 -2.22
CA GLY A 407 -9.62 1.79 -1.75
C GLY A 407 -8.97 2.90 -2.59
N GLY A 408 -8.98 4.13 -2.06
CA GLY A 408 -8.22 5.23 -2.66
C GLY A 408 -6.73 5.07 -2.41
N ALA A 409 -5.88 5.42 -3.37
CA ALA A 409 -4.43 5.28 -3.27
C ALA A 409 -3.74 6.61 -3.57
N LYS A 410 -3.06 7.19 -2.59
CA LYS A 410 -2.44 8.52 -2.70
C LYS A 410 -0.95 8.44 -2.46
N PHE A 411 -0.16 8.75 -3.48
CA PHE A 411 1.29 8.89 -3.47
C PHE A 411 1.70 10.36 -3.65
N ASP A 412 0.81 11.29 -3.30
CA ASP A 412 1.02 12.72 -3.52
C ASP A 412 2.26 13.21 -2.76
N GLY A 413 3.24 13.75 -3.47
CA GLY A 413 4.50 14.26 -2.91
C GLY A 413 5.50 13.17 -2.52
N ALA A 414 5.24 11.90 -2.86
CA ALA A 414 6.18 10.82 -2.62
C ALA A 414 7.44 10.97 -3.48
N HIS A 415 8.60 10.63 -2.93
CA HIS A 415 9.88 10.65 -3.63
C HIS A 415 10.44 9.24 -3.76
N PHE A 416 10.67 8.81 -4.99
CA PHE A 416 11.27 7.53 -5.33
C PHE A 416 12.68 7.75 -5.87
N HIS A 417 13.68 7.70 -5.00
CA HIS A 417 15.08 7.85 -5.38
C HIS A 417 15.64 6.58 -6.05
N GLY A 418 15.17 5.40 -5.64
CA GLY A 418 15.49 4.13 -6.28
C GLY A 418 14.46 3.72 -7.36
N PHE A 419 14.63 2.51 -7.88
CA PHE A 419 13.65 1.89 -8.79
C PHE A 419 12.23 1.89 -8.17
N ALA A 420 11.23 2.27 -8.96
CA ALA A 420 9.83 2.32 -8.56
C ALA A 420 8.98 1.38 -9.43
N GLY A 421 8.78 0.15 -8.95
CA GLY A 421 8.02 -0.87 -9.67
C GLY A 421 6.53 -0.85 -9.33
N PHE A 422 5.71 -0.40 -10.26
CA PHE A 422 4.24 -0.47 -10.26
C PHE A 422 3.70 -1.46 -11.30
N ASN A 423 4.53 -2.42 -11.72
CA ASN A 423 4.14 -3.37 -12.74
C ASN A 423 3.02 -4.29 -12.24
N ASP A 424 2.04 -4.60 -13.09
CA ASP A 424 0.89 -5.45 -12.72
C ASP A 424 0.05 -4.93 -11.53
N VAL A 425 0.23 -3.68 -11.10
CA VAL A 425 -0.61 -3.08 -10.06
C VAL A 425 -2.04 -2.91 -10.55
N GLU A 426 -3.01 -3.26 -9.72
CA GLU A 426 -4.43 -3.03 -10.01
C GLU A 426 -5.00 -1.99 -9.05
N PHE A 427 -5.39 -0.84 -9.61
CA PHE A 427 -6.23 0.11 -8.91
C PHE A 427 -7.68 -0.19 -9.26
N TRP A 428 -8.42 -0.71 -8.28
CA TRP A 428 -9.78 -1.19 -8.46
C TRP A 428 -10.67 -0.12 -9.05
N ASN A 429 -11.52 -0.48 -10.02
CA ASN A 429 -12.27 0.48 -10.85
C ASN A 429 -13.78 0.52 -10.55
N LYS A 430 -14.18 0.46 -9.27
CA LYS A 430 -15.56 0.72 -8.83
C LYS A 430 -15.75 2.19 -8.43
N ALA A 431 -17.02 2.61 -8.38
CA ALA A 431 -17.44 4.00 -8.12
C ALA A 431 -17.30 4.43 -6.65
N ASP A 432 -17.32 3.48 -5.72
CA ASP A 432 -17.17 3.67 -4.27
C ASP A 432 -15.69 3.79 -3.83
N ALA A 433 -14.76 3.35 -4.68
CA ALA A 433 -13.33 3.43 -4.40
C ALA A 433 -12.81 4.88 -4.50
N GLY A 434 -11.88 5.25 -3.61
CA GLY A 434 -11.29 6.59 -3.56
C GLY A 434 -10.39 6.93 -4.77
N PRO A 435 -9.93 8.18 -4.89
CA PRO A 435 -9.10 8.63 -6.01
C PRO A 435 -7.71 7.96 -5.99
N VAL A 436 -7.07 7.92 -7.17
CA VAL A 436 -5.67 7.53 -7.35
C VAL A 436 -4.85 8.78 -7.64
N GLY A 437 -3.82 9.04 -6.86
CA GLY A 437 -3.00 10.26 -6.99
C GLY A 437 -1.51 9.99 -6.83
N PHE A 438 -0.72 10.68 -7.63
CA PHE A 438 0.74 10.77 -7.65
C PHE A 438 1.16 12.24 -7.80
N ARG A 439 0.34 13.18 -7.34
CA ARG A 439 0.56 14.61 -7.60
C ARG A 439 1.85 15.04 -6.94
N THR A 440 2.64 15.88 -7.60
CA THR A 440 3.98 16.30 -7.12
C THR A 440 4.96 15.15 -6.82
N ALA A 441 4.62 13.89 -7.10
CA ALA A 441 5.50 12.76 -6.87
C ALA A 441 6.74 12.84 -7.77
N GLN A 442 7.87 12.37 -7.29
CA GLN A 442 9.14 12.44 -8.02
C GLN A 442 9.74 11.05 -8.18
N PHE A 443 10.05 10.68 -9.42
CA PHE A 443 10.70 9.43 -9.78
C PHE A 443 12.08 9.74 -10.33
N PHE A 444 13.13 9.45 -9.56
CA PHE A 444 14.51 9.78 -9.92
C PHE A 444 15.12 8.75 -10.87
N GLU A 445 14.79 7.47 -10.66
CA GLU A 445 15.25 6.33 -11.46
C GLU A 445 14.09 5.76 -12.30
N LEU A 446 14.22 4.50 -12.75
CA LEU A 446 13.18 3.81 -13.52
C LEU A 446 11.86 3.68 -12.72
N ALA A 447 10.79 4.21 -13.31
CA ALA A 447 9.41 4.04 -12.88
C ALA A 447 8.66 3.09 -13.82
N ASP A 448 8.41 1.86 -13.37
CA ASP A 448 7.82 0.81 -14.20
C ASP A 448 6.33 0.62 -13.89
N PHE A 449 5.45 1.19 -14.72
CA PHE A 449 3.99 1.01 -14.70
C PHE A 449 3.53 0.00 -15.77
N SER A 450 4.39 -0.90 -16.24
CA SER A 450 4.03 -1.90 -17.23
C SER A 450 2.89 -2.80 -16.73
N ARG A 451 1.87 -3.00 -17.56
CA ARG A 451 0.64 -3.76 -17.21
C ARG A 451 -0.12 -3.25 -15.97
N CYS A 452 0.17 -2.04 -15.50
CA CYS A 452 -0.62 -1.38 -14.46
C CYS A 452 -2.03 -1.07 -14.98
N ARG A 453 -3.04 -1.40 -14.17
CA ARG A 453 -4.46 -1.12 -14.43
C ARG A 453 -4.89 0.10 -13.63
N LEU A 454 -4.77 1.27 -14.27
CA LEU A 454 -5.30 2.53 -13.73
C LEU A 454 -6.83 2.57 -13.88
N PRO A 455 -7.57 3.23 -12.96
CA PRO A 455 -9.00 3.41 -13.11
C PRO A 455 -9.30 4.27 -14.34
N ASN A 456 -10.36 3.93 -15.07
CA ASN A 456 -10.77 4.68 -16.26
C ASN A 456 -11.83 5.76 -15.96
N GLN A 457 -12.34 5.80 -14.72
CA GLN A 457 -13.31 6.79 -14.29
C GLN A 457 -12.63 8.16 -14.13
N PRO A 458 -13.06 9.21 -14.88
CA PRO A 458 -12.37 10.49 -14.85
C PRO A 458 -12.31 11.12 -13.45
N ALA A 459 -13.33 10.92 -12.60
CA ALA A 459 -13.35 11.44 -11.23
C ALA A 459 -12.22 10.89 -10.33
N ARG A 460 -11.64 9.74 -10.70
CA ARG A 460 -10.63 9.05 -9.88
C ARG A 460 -9.22 9.17 -10.44
N ILE A 461 -9.09 9.43 -11.74
CA ILE A 461 -7.80 9.43 -12.44
C ILE A 461 -7.39 10.81 -12.97
N GLN A 462 -8.32 11.77 -13.04
CA GLN A 462 -8.03 13.10 -13.56
C GLN A 462 -6.89 13.76 -12.77
N GLY A 463 -5.83 14.16 -13.48
CA GLY A 463 -4.67 14.80 -12.87
C GLY A 463 -3.93 13.92 -11.87
N ALA A 464 -4.04 12.59 -11.99
CA ALA A 464 -3.35 11.68 -11.08
C ALA A 464 -1.84 11.95 -11.03
N PHE A 465 -1.21 12.30 -12.15
CA PHE A 465 0.19 12.69 -12.24
C PHE A 465 0.39 14.21 -12.34
N GLU A 466 -0.56 15.01 -11.87
CA GLU A 466 -0.44 16.47 -11.91
C GLU A 466 0.83 16.94 -11.19
N THR A 467 1.71 17.62 -11.92
CA THR A 467 3.05 18.06 -11.48
C THR A 467 3.99 16.94 -11.03
N ALA A 468 3.64 15.68 -11.28
CA ALA A 468 4.55 14.55 -11.06
C ALA A 468 5.75 14.65 -12.01
N ARG A 469 6.94 14.33 -11.51
CA ARG A 469 8.20 14.46 -12.25
C ARG A 469 8.85 13.10 -12.45
N PHE A 470 9.00 12.70 -13.70
CA PHE A 470 9.74 11.50 -14.12
C PHE A 470 11.11 11.94 -14.62
N MET A 471 12.11 11.87 -13.74
CA MET A 471 13.49 12.23 -14.05
C MET A 471 14.22 11.08 -14.75
N GLY A 472 13.96 9.84 -14.31
CA GLY A 472 14.41 8.62 -14.97
C GLY A 472 13.44 8.11 -16.04
N GLU A 473 13.69 6.89 -16.53
CA GLU A 473 12.82 6.24 -17.52
C GLU A 473 11.44 5.92 -16.92
N ALA A 474 10.37 6.19 -17.67
CA ALA A 474 9.00 5.85 -17.29
C ALA A 474 8.41 4.85 -18.28
N ARG A 475 7.98 3.67 -17.80
CA ARG A 475 7.37 2.63 -18.64
C ARG A 475 5.87 2.52 -18.38
N PHE A 476 5.06 2.84 -19.38
CA PHE A 476 3.60 2.62 -19.37
C PHE A 476 3.22 1.63 -20.47
N ARG A 477 3.73 0.39 -20.36
CA ARG A 477 3.45 -0.68 -21.32
C ARG A 477 2.22 -1.48 -20.89
N SER A 478 1.03 -0.91 -21.10
CA SER A 478 -0.23 -1.62 -20.90
C SER A 478 -0.95 -1.83 -22.23
N PRO A 479 -1.44 -3.06 -22.53
CA PRO A 479 -2.14 -3.32 -23.77
C PRO A 479 -3.45 -2.55 -23.88
N ASP A 480 -4.05 -2.11 -22.75
CA ASP A 480 -5.36 -1.43 -22.67
C ASP A 480 -5.25 -0.03 -22.00
N PHE A 481 -4.16 0.67 -22.29
CA PHE A 481 -3.92 2.00 -21.73
C PHE A 481 -4.96 3.02 -22.23
N THR A 482 -5.78 3.54 -21.29
CA THR A 482 -6.86 4.51 -21.58
C THR A 482 -6.86 5.72 -20.65
N ALA A 483 -5.95 5.77 -19.68
CA ALA A 483 -5.88 6.79 -18.63
C ALA A 483 -5.18 8.08 -19.09
N PHE A 484 -5.53 8.62 -20.26
CA PHE A 484 -4.86 9.80 -20.83
C PHE A 484 -4.95 11.04 -19.93
N ALA A 485 -6.11 11.25 -19.29
CA ALA A 485 -6.32 12.38 -18.36
C ALA A 485 -5.48 12.28 -17.07
N ALA A 486 -4.83 11.14 -16.81
CA ALA A 486 -3.91 10.98 -15.68
C ALA A 486 -2.68 11.88 -15.83
N PHE A 487 -2.23 12.12 -17.06
CA PHE A 487 -0.97 12.79 -17.36
C PHE A 487 -1.09 14.32 -17.43
N ASP A 488 -2.27 14.86 -17.12
CA ASP A 488 -2.45 16.31 -17.10
C ASP A 488 -1.47 16.96 -16.12
N GLY A 489 -0.60 17.84 -16.62
CA GLY A 489 0.45 18.49 -15.84
C GLY A 489 1.65 17.61 -15.46
N ALA A 490 1.75 16.38 -15.95
CA ALA A 490 2.92 15.52 -15.70
C ALA A 490 4.16 16.03 -16.46
N VAL A 491 5.34 15.83 -15.88
CA VAL A 491 6.63 16.28 -16.43
C VAL A 491 7.56 15.10 -16.64
N PHE A 492 7.91 14.84 -17.90
CA PHE A 492 8.90 13.84 -18.29
C PHE A 492 10.21 14.53 -18.64
N LYS A 493 11.26 14.28 -17.86
CA LYS A 493 12.64 14.64 -18.22
C LYS A 493 13.42 13.42 -18.72
N GLY A 494 13.10 12.23 -18.21
CA GLY A 494 13.60 10.97 -18.74
C GLY A 494 12.69 10.38 -19.82
N LYS A 495 13.13 9.24 -20.38
CA LYS A 495 12.47 8.58 -21.51
C LYS A 495 11.10 8.03 -21.14
N LEU A 496 10.08 8.31 -21.96
CA LEU A 496 8.74 7.71 -21.82
C LEU A 496 8.56 6.55 -22.81
N LEU A 497 8.32 5.35 -22.29
CA LEU A 497 8.05 4.15 -23.08
C LEU A 497 6.59 3.73 -22.96
N LEU A 498 5.84 3.86 -24.05
CA LEU A 498 4.47 3.37 -24.16
C LEU A 498 4.44 1.97 -24.80
N ALA A 499 3.34 1.23 -24.63
CA ALA A 499 3.14 -0.03 -25.33
C ALA A 499 3.17 0.20 -26.85
N ALA A 500 3.68 -0.79 -27.60
CA ALA A 500 3.59 -0.76 -29.05
C ALA A 500 2.13 -0.62 -29.47
N ALA A 501 1.90 0.32 -30.37
CA ALA A 501 0.60 0.55 -30.95
C ALA A 501 0.03 -0.70 -31.60
N ARG A 502 -1.26 -0.97 -31.36
CA ARG A 502 -2.01 -1.90 -32.19
C ARG A 502 -2.37 -1.25 -33.54
N THR A 503 -3.37 -1.81 -34.22
CA THR A 503 -3.94 -1.19 -35.42
C THR A 503 -4.51 0.20 -35.10
N GLU A 504 -4.39 1.16 -36.02
CA GLU A 504 -4.92 2.53 -35.82
C GLU A 504 -6.43 2.54 -35.50
N ARG A 505 -7.17 1.56 -36.03
CA ARG A 505 -8.62 1.41 -35.84
C ARG A 505 -8.97 1.04 -34.39
N GLU A 506 -8.20 0.14 -33.77
CA GLU A 506 -8.40 -0.24 -32.37
C GLU A 506 -8.11 0.91 -31.42
N GLU A 507 -7.03 1.64 -31.67
CA GLU A 507 -6.64 2.83 -30.89
C GLU A 507 -7.70 3.93 -30.95
N GLN A 508 -8.24 4.20 -32.15
CA GLN A 508 -9.33 5.17 -32.30
C GLN A 508 -10.60 4.72 -31.56
N SER A 509 -10.97 3.44 -31.66
CA SER A 509 -12.14 2.88 -30.95
C SER A 509 -12.02 3.03 -29.43
N ARG A 510 -10.82 2.79 -28.89
CA ARG A 510 -10.50 2.98 -27.47
C ARG A 510 -10.60 4.44 -27.06
N PHE A 511 -10.01 5.34 -27.85
CA PHE A 511 -10.10 6.77 -27.56
C PHE A 511 -11.56 7.27 -27.61
N ASP A 512 -12.36 6.78 -28.57
CA ASP A 512 -13.80 7.07 -28.62
C ASP A 512 -14.55 6.55 -27.38
N ALA A 513 -14.14 5.42 -26.82
CA ALA A 513 -14.65 4.93 -25.54
C ALA A 513 -14.30 5.87 -24.38
N VAL A 514 -13.07 6.40 -24.32
CA VAL A 514 -12.65 7.40 -23.32
C VAL A 514 -13.47 8.69 -23.46
N LEU A 515 -13.71 9.17 -24.68
CA LEU A 515 -14.57 10.34 -24.92
C LEU A 515 -16.01 10.11 -24.47
N ARG A 516 -16.58 8.92 -24.74
CA ARG A 516 -17.92 8.55 -24.27
C ARG A 516 -17.99 8.49 -22.74
N ALA A 517 -17.00 7.89 -22.09
CA ALA A 517 -16.92 7.81 -20.63
C ALA A 517 -16.80 9.21 -20.00
N THR A 518 -15.95 10.08 -20.56
CA THR A 518 -15.80 11.46 -20.11
C THR A 518 -17.10 12.25 -20.26
N LYS A 519 -17.79 12.12 -21.40
CA LYS A 519 -19.09 12.75 -21.63
C LYS A 519 -20.18 12.25 -20.67
N ALA A 520 -20.21 10.93 -20.39
CA ALA A 520 -21.14 10.35 -19.43
C ALA A 520 -20.90 10.91 -18.03
N ALA A 521 -19.65 11.06 -17.62
CA ALA A 521 -19.30 11.64 -16.32
C ALA A 521 -19.68 13.13 -16.21
N VAL A 522 -19.50 13.92 -17.28
CA VAL A 522 -20.01 15.31 -17.34
C VAL A 522 -21.53 15.35 -17.19
N LYS A 523 -22.26 14.40 -17.79
CA LYS A 523 -23.71 14.32 -17.66
C LYS A 523 -24.14 14.00 -16.22
N ALA A 524 -23.39 13.14 -15.53
CA ALA A 524 -23.66 12.78 -14.14
C ALA A 524 -23.53 13.99 -13.19
N ASP A 525 -22.60 14.92 -13.45
CA ASP A 525 -22.36 16.12 -12.62
C ASP A 525 -23.36 17.28 -12.87
N GLY A 526 -24.55 17.01 -13.41
CA GLY A 526 -25.55 18.05 -13.72
C GLY A 526 -25.44 18.63 -15.14
N GLY A 527 -24.64 18.02 -16.01
CA GLY A 527 -24.55 18.34 -17.43
C GLY A 527 -23.85 19.67 -17.74
N TYR A 528 -23.96 20.10 -18.99
CA TYR A 528 -23.28 21.32 -19.45
C TYR A 528 -23.88 22.58 -18.83
N SER A 529 -25.19 22.65 -18.57
CA SER A 529 -25.82 23.87 -18.05
C SER A 529 -25.70 24.06 -16.53
N GLY A 530 -25.58 22.96 -15.76
CA GLY A 530 -25.53 23.02 -14.29
C GLY A 530 -24.13 23.20 -13.71
N ASN A 531 -23.09 22.78 -14.44
CA ASN A 531 -21.69 22.86 -13.99
C ASN A 531 -20.73 22.99 -15.19
N GLU A 532 -20.85 24.07 -15.97
CA GLU A 532 -19.96 24.35 -17.12
C GLU A 532 -18.48 24.26 -16.74
N ARG A 533 -18.13 24.67 -15.51
CA ARG A 533 -16.77 24.63 -14.97
C ARG A 533 -16.27 23.20 -14.80
N GLY A 534 -17.06 22.30 -14.20
CA GLY A 534 -16.71 20.88 -14.06
C GLY A 534 -16.63 20.15 -15.41
N ALA A 535 -17.56 20.44 -16.32
CA ALA A 535 -17.53 19.92 -17.68
C ALA A 535 -16.27 20.35 -18.45
N ASN A 536 -15.92 21.63 -18.34
CA ASN A 536 -14.73 22.17 -18.95
C ASN A 536 -13.47 21.56 -18.33
N ASN A 537 -13.41 21.42 -16.99
CA ASN A 537 -12.26 20.84 -16.29
C ASN A 537 -11.97 19.38 -16.70
N ARG A 538 -13.00 18.54 -16.88
CA ARG A 538 -12.82 17.13 -17.26
C ARG A 538 -12.22 16.97 -18.67
N PHE A 539 -12.78 17.68 -19.64
CA PHE A 539 -12.19 17.75 -20.98
C PHE A 539 -10.89 18.56 -20.98
N ALA A 540 -10.68 19.42 -19.97
CA ALA A 540 -9.45 20.15 -19.82
C ALA A 540 -8.27 19.23 -19.55
N ALA A 541 -8.43 18.38 -18.54
CA ALA A 541 -7.42 17.41 -18.16
C ALA A 541 -7.18 16.34 -19.23
N LEU A 542 -8.22 15.90 -19.94
CA LEU A 542 -8.03 14.97 -21.05
C LEU A 542 -7.14 15.56 -22.16
N GLU A 543 -7.40 16.79 -22.58
CA GLU A 543 -6.55 17.49 -23.55
C GLU A 543 -5.15 17.76 -22.99
N GLY A 544 -5.03 18.18 -21.73
CA GLY A 544 -3.75 18.46 -21.09
C GLY A 544 -2.86 17.21 -21.00
N GLY A 545 -3.40 16.07 -20.60
CA GLY A 545 -2.67 14.80 -20.59
C GLY A 545 -2.25 14.33 -21.98
N LEU A 546 -3.12 14.49 -23.00
CA LEU A 546 -2.76 14.17 -24.39
C LEU A 546 -1.64 15.09 -24.92
N ARG A 547 -1.65 16.37 -24.52
CA ARG A 547 -0.57 17.31 -24.87
C ARG A 547 0.75 16.88 -24.26
N VAL A 548 0.77 16.47 -22.99
CA VAL A 548 1.97 15.97 -22.32
C VAL A 548 2.52 14.73 -23.03
N LEU A 549 1.66 13.76 -23.35
CA LEU A 549 2.05 12.56 -24.10
C LEU A 549 2.59 12.90 -25.49
N LYS A 550 1.93 13.83 -26.21
CA LYS A 550 2.42 14.32 -27.50
C LYS A 550 3.83 14.90 -27.40
N THR A 551 4.06 15.83 -26.46
CA THR A 551 5.37 16.45 -26.28
C THR A 551 6.45 15.45 -25.86
N ALA A 552 6.08 14.43 -25.07
CA ALA A 552 7.00 13.36 -24.71
C ALA A 552 7.38 12.50 -25.93
N MET A 553 6.43 12.17 -26.81
CA MET A 553 6.73 11.42 -28.04
C MET A 553 7.54 12.24 -29.04
N GLU A 554 7.33 13.55 -29.10
CA GLU A 554 8.15 14.48 -29.91
C GLU A 554 9.62 14.46 -29.43
N ALA A 555 9.85 14.51 -28.12
CA ALA A 555 11.19 14.40 -27.53
C ALA A 555 11.89 13.07 -27.88
N GLU A 556 11.12 11.99 -27.98
CA GLU A 556 11.61 10.65 -28.37
C GLU A 556 11.73 10.44 -29.90
N LYS A 557 11.38 11.46 -30.71
CA LYS A 557 11.32 11.37 -32.18
C LYS A 557 10.38 10.28 -32.71
N ASP A 558 9.37 9.90 -31.93
CA ASP A 558 8.32 8.97 -32.38
C ASP A 558 7.17 9.74 -33.04
N HIS A 559 7.38 10.11 -34.30
CA HIS A 559 6.41 10.88 -35.08
C HIS A 559 5.05 10.18 -35.29
N MET A 560 5.02 8.84 -35.19
CA MET A 560 3.78 8.08 -35.35
C MET A 560 2.90 8.19 -34.11
N GLN A 561 3.48 8.07 -32.92
CA GLN A 561 2.75 8.23 -31.66
C GLN A 561 2.45 9.70 -31.36
N GLU A 562 3.40 10.61 -31.59
CA GLU A 562 3.23 12.07 -31.47
C GLU A 562 1.98 12.53 -32.23
N HIS A 563 1.89 12.19 -33.52
CA HIS A 563 0.76 12.60 -34.34
C HIS A 563 -0.57 12.00 -33.89
N ARG A 564 -0.56 10.77 -33.39
CA ARG A 564 -1.77 10.14 -32.85
C ARG A 564 -2.30 10.92 -31.65
N PHE A 565 -1.42 11.28 -30.72
CA PHE A 565 -1.80 12.10 -29.56
C PHE A 565 -2.23 13.51 -29.98
N PHE A 566 -1.60 14.10 -30.99
CA PHE A 566 -2.07 15.36 -31.58
C PHE A 566 -3.51 15.26 -32.12
N ARG A 567 -3.82 14.20 -32.86
CA ARG A 567 -5.18 13.94 -33.36
C ARG A 567 -6.18 13.82 -32.21
N PHE A 568 -5.84 13.04 -31.18
CA PHE A 568 -6.67 12.86 -29.99
C PHE A 568 -6.85 14.18 -29.22
N GLU A 569 -5.80 15.00 -29.10
CA GLU A 569 -5.85 16.32 -28.46
C GLU A 569 -6.90 17.21 -29.13
N LEU A 570 -6.89 17.30 -30.46
CA LEU A 570 -7.88 18.09 -31.22
C LEU A 570 -9.31 17.55 -31.06
N GLN A 571 -9.47 16.23 -31.07
CA GLN A 571 -10.77 15.59 -30.87
C GLN A 571 -11.33 15.87 -29.46
N ALA A 572 -10.48 15.87 -28.42
CA ALA A 572 -10.84 16.23 -27.06
C ALA A 572 -11.16 17.73 -26.94
N LYS A 573 -10.31 18.61 -27.50
CA LYS A 573 -10.50 20.08 -27.51
C LYS A 573 -11.86 20.47 -28.08
N ARG A 574 -12.27 19.85 -29.19
CA ARG A 574 -13.57 20.09 -29.83
C ARG A 574 -14.78 19.82 -28.92
N ARG A 575 -14.63 18.96 -27.90
CA ARG A 575 -15.71 18.64 -26.94
C ARG A 575 -15.81 19.63 -25.78
N ARG A 576 -14.82 20.51 -25.57
CA ARG A 576 -14.86 21.53 -24.53
C ARG A 576 -15.96 22.58 -24.81
N PRO A 577 -16.77 22.95 -23.82
CA PRO A 577 -17.78 24.00 -23.98
C PRO A 577 -17.18 25.36 -24.35
N SER A 578 -16.07 25.73 -23.68
CA SER A 578 -15.39 27.03 -23.80
C SER A 578 -14.82 27.35 -25.18
N VAL A 579 -14.58 26.33 -26.01
CA VAL A 579 -13.98 26.52 -27.35
C VAL A 579 -15.01 27.10 -28.32
N SER A 580 -14.58 28.10 -29.11
CA SER A 580 -15.42 28.80 -30.08
C SER A 580 -16.06 27.86 -31.11
N ARG A 581 -17.25 28.22 -31.61
CA ARG A 581 -17.93 27.41 -32.64
C ARG A 581 -17.11 27.32 -33.93
N LEU A 582 -16.40 28.38 -34.30
CA LEU A 582 -15.54 28.41 -35.48
C LEU A 582 -14.36 27.45 -35.34
N GLU A 583 -13.68 27.41 -34.18
CA GLU A 583 -12.61 26.42 -33.93
C GLU A 583 -13.13 24.97 -33.97
N LYS A 584 -14.33 24.72 -33.45
CA LYS A 584 -14.96 23.40 -33.50
C LYS A 584 -15.23 22.97 -34.94
N VAL A 585 -15.74 23.87 -35.78
CA VAL A 585 -15.97 23.64 -37.21
C VAL A 585 -14.64 23.43 -37.94
N ALA A 586 -13.63 24.27 -37.70
CA ALA A 586 -12.31 24.13 -38.31
C ALA A 586 -11.64 22.79 -37.97
N SER A 587 -11.66 22.39 -36.69
CA SER A 587 -11.16 21.09 -36.24
C SER A 587 -11.92 19.92 -36.86
N TRP A 588 -13.25 20.03 -36.97
CA TRP A 588 -14.08 19.03 -37.63
C TRP A 588 -13.77 18.91 -39.12
N SER A 589 -13.67 20.04 -39.84
CA SER A 589 -13.33 20.07 -41.26
C SER A 589 -11.94 19.50 -41.52
N TYR A 590 -10.96 19.81 -40.66
CA TYR A 590 -9.61 19.26 -40.77
C TYR A 590 -9.59 17.73 -40.59
N GLY A 591 -10.34 17.20 -39.62
CA GLY A 591 -10.51 15.75 -39.46
C GLY A 591 -11.21 15.08 -40.65
N LEU A 592 -12.27 15.71 -41.19
CA LEU A 592 -13.03 15.20 -42.33
C LEU A 592 -12.18 15.17 -43.61
N LEU A 593 -11.45 16.25 -43.90
CA LEU A 593 -10.76 16.43 -45.18
C LEU A 593 -9.41 15.72 -45.24
N SER A 594 -8.70 15.55 -44.12
CA SER A 594 -7.35 14.98 -44.15
C SER A 594 -7.05 13.95 -43.06
N ASP A 595 -8.02 13.59 -42.22
CA ASP A 595 -7.75 12.83 -40.99
C ASP A 595 -6.68 13.49 -40.12
N TYR A 596 -6.76 14.82 -39.98
CA TYR A 596 -5.76 15.62 -39.28
C TYR A 596 -4.35 15.51 -39.90
N GLY A 597 -4.27 15.31 -41.22
CA GLY A 597 -3.02 15.19 -41.97
C GLY A 597 -2.48 13.76 -42.12
N ASN A 598 -3.21 12.73 -41.70
CA ASN A 598 -2.79 11.34 -41.86
C ASN A 598 -3.21 10.73 -43.21
N SER A 599 -4.31 11.19 -43.80
CA SER A 599 -4.88 10.60 -45.02
C SER A 599 -4.44 11.35 -46.27
N MET A 600 -3.86 10.61 -47.23
CA MET A 600 -3.59 11.10 -48.59
C MET A 600 -4.84 11.07 -49.48
N GLY A 601 -5.70 10.08 -49.27
CA GLY A 601 -6.87 9.86 -50.12
C GLY A 601 -8.00 10.85 -49.86
N ARG A 602 -8.23 11.25 -48.59
CA ARG A 602 -9.33 12.16 -48.25
C ARG A 602 -9.20 13.54 -48.92
N PRO A 603 -8.03 14.20 -48.93
CA PRO A 603 -7.89 15.48 -49.62
C PRO A 603 -8.09 15.36 -51.13
N LEU A 604 -7.58 14.29 -51.76
CA LEU A 604 -7.77 14.04 -53.19
C LEU A 604 -9.24 13.76 -53.55
N ALA A 605 -9.92 12.94 -52.75
CA ALA A 605 -11.34 12.64 -52.94
C ALA A 605 -12.19 13.90 -52.73
N ALA A 606 -11.87 14.72 -51.71
CA ALA A 606 -12.54 16.00 -51.48
C ALA A 606 -12.29 16.99 -52.62
N LEU A 607 -11.09 16.97 -53.21
CA LEU A 607 -10.76 17.81 -54.36
C LEU A 607 -11.57 17.38 -55.59
N GLY A 608 -11.62 16.08 -55.90
CA GLY A 608 -12.47 15.54 -56.96
C GLY A 608 -13.96 15.84 -56.74
N LEU A 609 -14.45 15.64 -55.51
CA LEU A 609 -15.84 15.96 -55.16
C LEU A 609 -16.15 17.46 -55.30
N SER A 610 -15.20 18.33 -54.92
CA SER A 610 -15.37 19.79 -55.09
C SER A 610 -15.47 20.19 -56.56
N VAL A 611 -14.69 19.55 -57.42
CA VAL A 611 -14.75 19.77 -58.88
C VAL A 611 -16.10 19.37 -59.43
N LEU A 612 -16.62 18.20 -59.03
CA LEU A 612 -17.93 17.69 -59.48
C LEU A 612 -19.11 18.52 -58.95
N LEU A 613 -19.09 18.91 -57.66
CA LEU A 613 -20.14 19.73 -57.08
C LEU A 613 -20.20 21.11 -57.73
N LEU A 614 -19.05 21.75 -57.91
CA LEU A 614 -19.01 23.08 -58.52
C LEU A 614 -19.24 23.05 -60.02
N TRP A 615 -18.91 21.94 -60.69
CA TRP A 615 -19.34 21.71 -62.06
C TRP A 615 -20.87 21.78 -62.20
N VAL A 616 -21.62 21.07 -61.34
CA VAL A 616 -23.10 21.13 -61.33
C VAL A 616 -23.59 22.54 -61.01
N VAL A 617 -22.96 23.23 -60.05
CA VAL A 617 -23.32 24.61 -59.71
C VAL A 617 -23.09 25.56 -60.88
N TYR A 618 -21.93 25.51 -61.53
CA TYR A 618 -21.63 26.38 -62.68
C TYR A 618 -22.52 26.06 -63.88
N TRP A 619 -22.81 24.79 -64.12
CA TRP A 619 -23.72 24.37 -65.18
C TRP A 619 -25.16 24.86 -64.92
N GLY A 620 -25.67 24.65 -63.70
CA GLY A 620 -26.99 25.15 -63.28
C GLY A 620 -27.07 26.69 -63.26
N TRP A 621 -25.99 27.37 -62.88
CA TRP A 621 -25.91 28.83 -62.94
C TRP A 621 -25.95 29.30 -64.40
N GLY A 622 -25.24 28.62 -65.32
CA GLY A 622 -25.34 28.86 -66.76
C GLY A 622 -26.78 28.70 -67.29
N LEU A 623 -27.46 27.60 -66.91
CA LEU A 623 -28.87 27.35 -67.26
C LEU A 623 -29.84 28.42 -66.72
N SER A 624 -29.58 28.94 -65.52
CA SER A 624 -30.44 29.96 -64.91
C SER A 624 -30.37 31.32 -65.61
N LEU A 625 -29.27 31.57 -66.32
CA LEU A 625 -29.03 32.83 -67.02
C LEU A 625 -29.36 32.72 -68.50
N ASP A 626 -29.23 31.53 -69.09
CA ASP A 626 -29.63 31.24 -70.47
C ASP A 626 -30.21 29.80 -70.57
N PRO A 627 -31.52 29.63 -70.84
CA PRO A 627 -32.13 28.32 -71.02
C PRO A 627 -31.55 27.50 -72.19
N SER A 628 -30.87 28.15 -73.15
CA SER A 628 -30.17 27.48 -74.26
C SER A 628 -28.85 26.82 -73.85
N PHE A 629 -28.45 26.95 -72.57
CA PHE A 629 -27.25 26.32 -71.99
C PHE A 629 -27.39 24.79 -71.76
N LEU A 630 -28.44 24.18 -72.34
CA LEU A 630 -28.65 22.73 -72.42
C LEU A 630 -27.84 22.13 -73.58
N GLY A 631 -26.87 21.27 -73.26
CA GLY A 631 -26.09 20.52 -74.26
C GLY A 631 -24.76 19.99 -73.73
N VAL A 632 -24.30 18.85 -74.28
CA VAL A 632 -23.10 18.13 -73.83
C VAL A 632 -21.84 19.01 -73.89
N GLU A 633 -21.73 19.90 -74.88
CA GLU A 633 -20.60 20.83 -74.98
C GLU A 633 -20.58 21.87 -73.85
N LYS A 634 -21.74 22.39 -73.45
CA LYS A 634 -21.85 23.39 -72.37
C LYS A 634 -21.65 22.79 -70.99
N GLU A 635 -22.11 21.55 -70.82
CA GLU A 635 -21.81 20.73 -69.65
C GLU A 635 -20.30 20.47 -69.51
N ARG A 636 -19.63 20.08 -70.61
CA ARG A 636 -18.16 19.92 -70.66
C ARG A 636 -17.42 21.22 -70.35
N THR A 637 -17.90 22.35 -70.90
CA THR A 637 -17.35 23.70 -70.65
C THR A 637 -17.34 24.03 -69.15
N ALA A 638 -18.42 23.70 -68.43
CA ALA A 638 -18.52 23.95 -66.98
C ALA A 638 -17.57 23.07 -66.17
N LEU A 639 -17.35 21.82 -66.61
CA LEU A 639 -16.40 20.91 -65.98
C LEU A 639 -14.96 21.39 -66.20
N GLU A 640 -14.60 21.76 -67.43
CA GLU A 640 -13.27 22.29 -67.77
C GLU A 640 -12.97 23.58 -66.99
N PHE A 641 -13.95 24.46 -66.80
CA PHE A 641 -13.80 25.63 -65.95
C PHE A 641 -13.53 25.26 -64.49
N SER A 642 -14.29 24.32 -63.93
CA SER A 642 -14.09 23.82 -62.56
C SER A 642 -12.69 23.21 -62.37
N ILE A 643 -12.20 22.42 -63.34
CA ILE A 643 -10.84 21.86 -63.33
C ILE A 643 -9.79 22.96 -63.44
N ARG A 644 -9.98 23.95 -64.32
CA ARG A 644 -9.05 25.07 -64.51
C ARG A 644 -8.89 25.89 -63.22
N ASN A 645 -9.96 26.09 -62.44
CA ASN A 645 -9.88 26.78 -61.14
C ASN A 645 -9.04 26.06 -60.08
N VAL A 646 -8.83 24.74 -60.22
CA VAL A 646 -7.95 23.95 -59.35
C VAL A 646 -6.49 24.08 -59.80
N VAL A 647 -6.24 23.92 -61.11
CA VAL A 647 -4.87 23.92 -61.68
C VAL A 647 -4.28 25.32 -61.75
N GLN A 648 -5.12 26.32 -62.03
CA GLN A 648 -4.76 27.74 -62.14
C GLN A 648 -5.63 28.55 -61.15
N PRO A 649 -5.25 28.54 -59.85
CA PRO A 649 -6.00 29.25 -58.82
C PRO A 649 -6.07 30.75 -59.13
N PHE A 650 -7.22 31.36 -58.86
CA PHE A 650 -7.49 32.78 -59.14
C PHE A 650 -7.47 33.18 -60.63
N SER A 651 -7.48 32.21 -61.56
CA SER A 651 -7.65 32.47 -63.00
C SER A 651 -8.84 33.38 -63.38
N PRO A 652 -9.96 33.45 -62.62
CA PRO A 652 -11.03 34.41 -62.91
C PRO A 652 -10.63 35.89 -62.76
N TRP A 653 -9.54 36.19 -62.04
CA TRP A 653 -9.06 37.56 -61.79
C TRP A 653 -7.83 37.92 -62.63
N THR A 654 -6.99 36.96 -62.96
CA THR A 654 -5.71 37.17 -63.66
C THR A 654 -5.81 37.11 -65.17
N ALA A 655 -6.95 36.68 -65.72
CA ALA A 655 -7.16 36.65 -67.15
C ALA A 655 -7.33 38.08 -67.71
N THR A 656 -6.21 38.70 -68.07
CA THR A 656 -6.10 40.09 -68.56
C THR A 656 -6.09 40.23 -70.08
N THR A 657 -6.40 39.18 -70.84
CA THR A 657 -6.39 39.27 -72.31
C THR A 657 -7.53 38.50 -72.97
N ARG A 658 -8.14 39.16 -73.96
CA ARG A 658 -9.25 38.75 -74.83
C ARG A 658 -9.16 37.35 -75.48
N SER A 659 -8.07 36.59 -75.36
CA SER A 659 -7.81 35.43 -76.22
C SER A 659 -7.94 34.04 -75.59
N THR A 660 -8.08 33.89 -74.26
CA THR A 660 -8.21 32.55 -73.63
C THR A 660 -9.45 32.36 -72.75
N LEU A 661 -10.19 33.46 -72.51
CA LEU A 661 -11.49 33.47 -71.83
C LEU A 661 -12.68 33.35 -72.80
N PHE A 662 -12.48 33.58 -74.10
CA PHE A 662 -13.54 33.57 -75.12
C PHE A 662 -13.93 32.17 -75.63
N GLU A 663 -13.20 31.11 -75.25
CA GLU A 663 -13.55 29.73 -75.60
C GLU A 663 -14.49 29.06 -74.59
N LEU A 664 -14.64 29.60 -73.38
CA LEU A 664 -15.63 29.10 -72.41
C LEU A 664 -16.88 30.01 -72.51
N ASP A 665 -17.92 29.56 -73.20
CA ASP A 665 -19.21 30.30 -73.34
C ASP A 665 -19.88 30.67 -72.00
N ILE A 666 -19.37 30.17 -70.86
CA ILE A 666 -19.78 30.53 -69.50
C ILE A 666 -19.57 32.02 -69.18
N VAL A 667 -18.57 32.68 -69.77
CA VAL A 667 -18.28 34.10 -69.44
C VAL A 667 -19.16 35.08 -70.23
N LYS A 668 -19.67 34.70 -71.40
CA LYS A 668 -20.67 35.52 -72.14
C LYS A 668 -21.94 35.76 -71.33
N ILE A 669 -22.23 34.86 -70.40
CA ILE A 669 -23.41 34.89 -69.55
C ILE A 669 -23.23 35.85 -68.34
N VAL A 670 -21.99 36.23 -68.01
CA VAL A 670 -21.70 36.98 -66.77
C VAL A 670 -21.08 38.36 -67.03
N SER A 671 -20.44 38.59 -68.18
CA SER A 671 -19.78 39.85 -68.52
C SER A 671 -20.68 40.82 -69.32
N CYS A 672 -21.64 41.49 -68.68
CA CYS A 672 -22.27 42.68 -69.29
C CYS A 672 -21.35 43.90 -69.09
N GLY A 673 -20.37 44.06 -69.99
CA GLY A 673 -19.44 45.18 -70.07
C GLY A 673 -19.53 45.92 -71.41
N LYS A 674 -20.70 46.55 -71.67
CA LYS A 674 -21.04 47.50 -72.76
C LYS A 674 -21.30 46.95 -74.19
N PRO A 675 -22.12 47.67 -75.00
CA PRO A 675 -23.15 47.07 -75.82
C PRO A 675 -22.71 46.76 -77.25
N ALA A 676 -23.19 45.63 -77.75
CA ALA A 676 -23.94 45.62 -78.99
C ALA A 676 -25.13 44.67 -78.80
N GLU A 677 -26.30 45.27 -78.61
CA GLU A 677 -27.65 44.74 -78.85
C GLU A 677 -27.94 43.29 -78.43
N THR A 678 -28.43 43.11 -77.20
CA THR A 678 -29.79 42.61 -76.85
C THR A 678 -29.84 42.21 -75.37
N ALA A 679 -30.77 42.83 -74.62
CA ALA A 679 -31.31 42.45 -73.31
C ALA A 679 -30.37 41.79 -72.26
N CYS A 680 -29.57 42.59 -71.52
CA CYS A 680 -29.15 42.18 -70.18
C CYS A 680 -30.30 42.47 -69.18
N PRO A 681 -30.81 41.51 -68.40
CA PRO A 681 -31.73 41.81 -67.31
C PRO A 681 -31.02 42.68 -66.26
N SER A 682 -31.73 43.67 -65.73
CA SER A 682 -31.25 44.81 -64.94
C SER A 682 -30.61 44.51 -63.57
N ASN A 683 -30.12 43.28 -63.33
CA ASN A 683 -29.51 42.82 -62.07
C ASN A 683 -28.02 42.42 -62.17
N GLY A 684 -27.34 42.75 -63.28
CA GLY A 684 -26.04 42.17 -63.70
C GLY A 684 -24.77 42.49 -62.88
N GLY A 685 -24.83 43.33 -61.84
CA GLY A 685 -23.64 43.64 -61.02
C GLY A 685 -23.33 42.58 -59.96
N PHE A 686 -24.36 42.03 -59.32
CA PHE A 686 -24.20 41.12 -58.18
C PHE A 686 -23.88 39.69 -58.61
N GLY A 687 -24.50 39.19 -59.68
CA GLY A 687 -24.27 37.84 -60.20
C GLY A 687 -22.84 37.61 -60.69
N TRP A 688 -22.23 38.62 -61.34
CA TRP A 688 -20.83 38.56 -61.80
C TRP A 688 -19.82 38.53 -60.66
N LEU A 689 -20.02 39.39 -59.67
CA LEU A 689 -19.18 39.39 -58.49
C LEU A 689 -19.36 38.08 -57.71
N ALA A 690 -20.60 37.60 -57.54
CA ALA A 690 -20.90 36.35 -56.85
C ALA A 690 -20.26 35.14 -57.53
N PHE A 691 -20.29 35.06 -58.87
CA PHE A 691 -19.63 34.00 -59.63
C PHE A 691 -18.11 34.01 -59.43
N ARG A 692 -17.47 35.18 -59.54
CA ARG A 692 -16.01 35.30 -59.29
C ARG A 692 -15.64 34.97 -57.86
N LEU A 693 -16.46 35.40 -56.88
CA LEU A 693 -16.26 35.05 -55.48
C LEU A 693 -16.38 33.55 -55.26
N LEU A 694 -17.37 32.88 -55.86
CA LEU A 694 -17.52 31.43 -55.79
C LEU A 694 -16.31 30.70 -56.41
N ALA A 695 -15.85 31.15 -57.57
CA ALA A 695 -14.66 30.57 -58.21
C ALA A 695 -13.38 30.81 -57.39
N THR A 696 -13.25 31.95 -56.71
CA THR A 696 -12.14 32.14 -55.75
C THR A 696 -12.24 31.27 -54.52
N LEU A 697 -13.44 31.05 -53.99
CA LEU A 697 -13.65 30.14 -52.87
C LEU A 697 -13.27 28.72 -53.28
N GLN A 698 -13.58 28.29 -54.51
CA GLN A 698 -13.08 27.03 -55.07
C GLN A 698 -11.56 26.99 -55.08
N SER A 699 -10.89 27.97 -55.69
CA SER A 699 -9.42 28.00 -55.76
C SER A 699 -8.76 27.97 -54.39
N VAL A 700 -9.27 28.75 -53.42
CA VAL A 700 -8.76 28.75 -52.03
C VAL A 700 -8.96 27.39 -51.38
N PHE A 701 -10.14 26.78 -51.55
CA PHE A 701 -10.43 25.46 -51.01
C PHE A 701 -9.53 24.38 -51.64
N SER A 702 -9.33 24.41 -52.96
CA SER A 702 -8.44 23.48 -53.67
C SER A 702 -6.98 23.63 -53.26
N LEU A 703 -6.49 24.87 -53.08
CA LEU A 703 -5.16 25.12 -52.53
C LEU A 703 -5.00 24.54 -51.13
N LEU A 704 -6.02 24.69 -50.27
CA LEU A 704 -6.03 24.12 -48.94
C LEU A 704 -5.99 22.58 -49.00
N LEU A 705 -6.75 21.94 -49.89
CA LEU A 705 -6.71 20.48 -50.06
C LEU A 705 -5.37 19.98 -50.62
N ALA A 706 -4.78 20.71 -51.57
CA ALA A 706 -3.45 20.40 -52.10
C ALA A 706 -2.37 20.52 -51.01
N PHE A 707 -2.46 21.55 -50.15
CA PHE A 707 -1.59 21.70 -48.98
C PHE A 707 -1.77 20.53 -47.99
N LEU A 708 -3.01 20.13 -47.70
CA LEU A 708 -3.28 18.98 -46.82
C LEU A 708 -2.76 17.66 -47.40
N PHE A 709 -2.86 17.46 -48.71
CA PHE A 709 -2.26 16.32 -49.40
C PHE A 709 -0.73 16.34 -49.30
N ALA A 710 -0.11 17.49 -49.57
CA ALA A 710 1.35 17.65 -49.46
C ALA A 710 1.85 17.41 -48.03
N LEU A 711 1.10 17.85 -47.01
CA LEU A 711 1.40 17.58 -45.61
C LEU A 711 1.39 16.07 -45.30
N ALA A 712 0.37 15.34 -45.78
CA ALA A 712 0.28 13.89 -45.64
C ALA A 712 1.42 13.17 -46.39
N LEU A 713 1.80 13.68 -47.57
CA LEU A 713 2.93 13.18 -48.37
C LEU A 713 4.26 13.33 -47.65
N ARG A 714 4.59 14.54 -47.21
CA ARG A 714 5.79 14.84 -46.44
C ARG A 714 5.92 13.88 -45.25
N LYS A 715 4.83 13.65 -44.55
CA LYS A 715 4.81 12.83 -43.34
C LYS A 715 4.99 11.34 -43.60
N LYS A 716 4.35 10.78 -44.64
CA LYS A 716 4.50 9.34 -44.96
C LYS A 716 5.90 8.99 -45.47
N PHE A 717 6.54 9.92 -46.16
CA PHE A 717 7.87 9.73 -46.73
C PHE A 717 9.01 10.32 -45.89
N GLN A 718 8.70 10.85 -44.69
CA GLN A 718 9.68 11.47 -43.78
C GLN A 718 10.60 12.48 -44.47
N ILE A 719 10.07 13.25 -45.43
CA ILE A 719 10.87 14.20 -46.21
C ILE A 719 11.20 15.39 -45.29
N SER A 720 12.49 15.57 -44.99
CA SER A 720 13.02 16.62 -44.10
C SER A 720 12.62 18.01 -44.57
#